data_AF-A0A9D6LFL9-F1
#
_entry.id   AF-A0A9D6LFL9-F1
#
_cell.length_a   1.000
_cell.length_b   1.000
_cell.length_c   1.000
_cell.angle_alpha   90.00
_cell.angle_beta   90.00
_cell.angle_gamma   90.00
#
_symmetry.space_group_name_H-M   'P 1'
#
loop_
_entity.id
_entity.type
_entity.pdbx_description
1 polymer ?
#
loop_
_entity_poly.entity_id
_entity_poly.type
_entity_poly.pdbx_seq_one_letter_code
_entity_poly.pdbx_strand_id
1 'polypeptide(L)'
;MASANQKLLLSSGPSYNDKKTYFHRLQSSDSRRQALEALGKGIAQVSDKNALIELRGFFYAAGDDSAKFEQWLPNMARGYGDSVSQRLLLNYTDQLSDAEATAAFAAMRSDQTFSDIIVELGKRAEALADSDPRLARLAQLLELAIAQTGGHADWVSGRGKGALDTAASKLALAASATAQSRMTYFHKVRAPDQRRVVLEALIKRVTDLGDRAALIVYLDFFAFAAADSAPPYEVWLPQIAYRGVDTIAGKLFSGFDFQLDSAKQVFHGISGDQTRRDVLNVVRKQVAVVKTKEGMSDLASFFAFALSDSATRPSWVREGAAGGLDDTALAALTQFELTEDEASRYFSEVQSDQTAATVLRTLGRKMERNRDSYPVLLQTRMLFEIATRTLGRRSDWVVSSAWGALENASARLIKKPNVDGDEMIRLFKTLRNDQTRADVVNYWRGKITHGYNDKPSLLQLARFFDAATQITKEQVNGDWVVDATAFGASEITAKILRLFPVFEGSFAIEATCEEGGTGCGAGFLDTMIVMNSLTNDALQVSFLHSGTGTAAFAFSSVAATRGATSLDAMADSGTLSKMHVDYDPETGTVDGWIDNSDRLGKIRIHGAQMRSPVEVYDGQAERIAFSVEVGDKLVFPKTVPELDVRGTYDKYPVRLRVRSLSANGETVIGAILTFTTVKNIQIAFQRGTYDPATGVLVLTGQRPNGARVKLVLGMRDETGSTLEGISFGAQAKEFHEIHVSQ
;
A
#
# COMPACT_ATOMS: atom_id res chain seq x y z
N MET A 1 -43.58 -79.17 62.44
CA MET A 1 -43.47 -78.74 61.03
C MET A 1 -42.37 -77.70 60.80
N ALA A 2 -42.32 -76.57 61.50
CA ALA A 2 -41.38 -75.46 61.22
C ALA A 2 -39.91 -75.88 60.96
N SER A 3 -39.31 -76.71 61.83
CA SER A 3 -37.94 -77.23 61.64
C SER A 3 -37.72 -78.01 60.33
N ALA A 4 -38.75 -78.68 59.79
CA ALA A 4 -38.65 -79.37 58.50
C ALA A 4 -38.64 -78.37 57.33
N ASN A 5 -39.52 -77.35 57.36
CA ASN A 5 -39.51 -76.27 56.35
C ASN A 5 -38.17 -75.50 56.39
N GLN A 6 -37.61 -75.27 57.57
CA GLN A 6 -36.31 -74.64 57.76
C GLN A 6 -35.16 -75.50 57.18
N LYS A 7 -35.14 -76.82 57.45
CA LYS A 7 -34.15 -77.74 56.86
C LYS A 7 -34.26 -77.83 55.33
N LEU A 8 -35.47 -77.83 54.78
CA LEU A 8 -35.70 -77.81 53.34
C LEU A 8 -35.22 -76.50 52.70
N LEU A 9 -35.60 -75.34 53.28
CA LEU A 9 -35.19 -74.02 52.82
C LEU A 9 -33.66 -73.83 52.76
N LEU A 10 -32.93 -74.47 53.68
CA LEU A 10 -31.46 -74.42 53.76
C LEU A 10 -30.76 -75.53 52.96
N SER A 11 -31.50 -76.40 52.28
CA SER A 11 -30.93 -77.41 51.38
C SER A 11 -30.67 -76.86 49.98
N SER A 12 -29.74 -77.45 49.24
CA SER A 12 -29.35 -76.99 47.90
C SER A 12 -30.39 -77.27 46.81
N GLY A 13 -31.16 -78.35 46.95
CA GLY A 13 -32.06 -78.87 45.92
C GLY A 13 -33.33 -78.08 45.54
N PRO A 14 -34.02 -77.32 46.43
CA PRO A 14 -35.29 -76.68 46.08
C PRO A 14 -35.10 -75.44 45.19
N SER A 15 -36.06 -75.19 44.29
CA SER A 15 -36.06 -74.02 43.41
C SER A 15 -36.28 -72.71 44.17
N TYR A 16 -36.08 -71.58 43.49
CA TYR A 16 -36.52 -70.26 43.93
C TYR A 16 -37.94 -70.24 44.53
N ASN A 17 -38.91 -70.83 43.81
CA ASN A 17 -40.32 -70.83 44.21
C ASN A 17 -40.59 -71.75 45.41
N ASP A 18 -39.89 -72.87 45.52
CA ASP A 18 -39.96 -73.75 46.69
C ASP A 18 -39.41 -73.04 47.93
N LYS A 19 -38.26 -72.37 47.81
CA LYS A 19 -37.63 -71.60 48.89
C LYS A 19 -38.58 -70.48 49.37
N LYS A 20 -39.20 -69.72 48.45
CA LYS A 20 -40.24 -68.73 48.79
C LYS A 20 -41.43 -69.36 49.51
N THR A 21 -41.88 -70.53 49.05
CA THR A 21 -43.01 -71.28 49.65
C THR A 21 -42.68 -71.81 51.05
N TYR A 22 -41.48 -72.34 51.27
CA TYR A 22 -41.05 -72.83 52.58
C TYR A 22 -40.84 -71.68 53.58
N PHE A 23 -40.31 -70.54 53.14
CA PHE A 23 -40.16 -69.35 53.98
C PHE A 23 -41.52 -68.78 54.41
N HIS A 24 -42.48 -68.66 53.48
CA HIS A 24 -43.85 -68.21 53.80
C HIS A 24 -44.52 -69.09 54.87
N ARG A 25 -44.26 -70.41 54.85
CA ARG A 25 -44.77 -71.37 55.83
C ARG A 25 -44.16 -71.23 57.23
N LEU A 26 -43.12 -70.44 57.44
CA LEU A 26 -42.59 -70.12 58.77
C LEU A 26 -43.49 -69.08 59.47
N GLN A 27 -44.06 -69.45 60.63
CA GLN A 27 -45.07 -68.64 61.35
C GLN A 27 -44.53 -67.85 62.55
N SER A 28 -43.21 -67.85 62.80
CA SER A 28 -42.58 -67.12 63.91
C SER A 28 -41.36 -66.32 63.44
N SER A 29 -41.13 -65.19 64.10
CA SER A 29 -39.99 -64.31 63.82
C SER A 29 -38.65 -65.02 64.00
N ASP A 30 -38.47 -65.81 65.06
CA ASP A 30 -37.23 -66.56 65.31
C ASP A 30 -36.91 -67.57 64.21
N SER A 31 -37.89 -68.36 63.75
CA SER A 31 -37.64 -69.33 62.67
C SER A 31 -37.32 -68.63 61.34
N ARG A 32 -37.93 -67.46 61.08
CA ARG A 32 -37.56 -66.61 59.94
C ARG A 32 -36.18 -65.98 60.11
N ARG A 33 -35.81 -65.53 61.32
CA ARG A 33 -34.47 -64.98 61.63
C ARG A 33 -33.39 -66.00 61.33
N GLN A 34 -33.50 -67.20 61.89
CA GLN A 34 -32.53 -68.28 61.70
C GLN A 34 -32.41 -68.71 60.24
N ALA A 35 -33.52 -68.69 59.48
CA ALA A 35 -33.50 -68.96 58.05
C ALA A 35 -32.74 -67.87 57.26
N LEU A 36 -33.01 -66.58 57.54
CA LEU A 36 -32.31 -65.46 56.92
C LEU A 36 -30.83 -65.42 57.32
N GLU A 37 -30.49 -65.65 58.59
CA GLU A 37 -29.11 -65.76 59.10
C GLU A 37 -28.31 -66.84 58.37
N ALA A 38 -28.89 -68.03 58.19
CA ALA A 38 -28.20 -69.16 57.57
C ALA A 38 -28.03 -68.97 56.05
N LEU A 39 -29.05 -68.47 55.34
CA LEU A 39 -28.93 -68.10 53.93
C LEU A 39 -27.98 -66.92 53.73
N GLY A 40 -28.02 -65.93 54.63
CA GLY A 40 -27.17 -64.73 54.61
C GLY A 40 -25.68 -65.06 54.77
N LYS A 41 -25.35 -65.96 55.70
CA LYS A 41 -23.99 -66.53 55.83
C LYS A 41 -23.56 -67.27 54.56
N GLY A 42 -24.49 -67.88 53.83
CA GLY A 42 -24.25 -68.56 52.56
C GLY A 42 -23.91 -67.64 51.37
N ILE A 43 -24.29 -66.36 51.40
CA ILE A 43 -24.06 -65.41 50.26
C ILE A 43 -22.58 -65.38 49.85
N ALA A 44 -21.67 -65.42 50.83
CA ALA A 44 -20.22 -65.39 50.59
C ALA A 44 -19.70 -66.59 49.77
N GLN A 45 -20.45 -67.70 49.73
CA GLN A 45 -20.07 -68.95 49.07
C GLN A 45 -20.71 -69.13 47.68
N VAL A 46 -21.76 -68.36 47.34
CA VAL A 46 -22.44 -68.51 46.03
C VAL A 46 -21.58 -67.93 44.91
N SER A 47 -21.14 -68.79 43.98
CA SER A 47 -20.22 -68.48 42.88
C SER A 47 -20.84 -68.65 41.48
N ASP A 48 -22.17 -68.60 41.39
CA ASP A 48 -22.91 -68.60 40.13
C ASP A 48 -23.77 -67.32 40.00
N LYS A 49 -23.87 -66.77 38.79
CA LYS A 49 -24.60 -65.53 38.52
C LYS A 49 -26.11 -65.73 38.71
N ASN A 50 -26.66 -66.83 38.20
CA ASN A 50 -28.10 -67.06 38.19
C ASN A 50 -28.62 -67.39 39.60
N ALA A 51 -27.89 -68.20 40.36
CA ALA A 51 -28.16 -68.48 41.77
C ALA A 51 -28.13 -67.20 42.62
N LEU A 52 -27.25 -66.24 42.33
CA LEU A 52 -27.26 -64.92 42.99
C LEU A 52 -28.48 -64.08 42.56
N ILE A 53 -28.90 -64.11 41.29
CA ILE A 53 -30.11 -63.41 40.83
C ILE A 53 -31.38 -63.97 41.50
N GLU A 54 -31.50 -65.30 41.60
CA GLU A 54 -32.58 -65.95 42.35
C GLU A 54 -32.53 -65.61 43.85
N LEU A 55 -31.35 -65.69 44.47
CA LEU A 55 -31.18 -65.40 45.90
C LEU A 55 -31.47 -63.93 46.23
N ARG A 56 -31.11 -62.99 45.34
CA ARG A 56 -31.52 -61.58 45.41
C ARG A 56 -33.04 -61.47 45.43
N GLY A 57 -33.71 -62.06 44.44
CA GLY A 57 -35.17 -62.08 44.35
C GLY A 57 -35.84 -62.79 45.53
N PHE A 58 -35.14 -63.69 46.23
CA PHE A 58 -35.67 -64.40 47.39
C PHE A 58 -35.66 -63.48 48.60
N PHE A 59 -34.55 -62.79 48.85
CA PHE A 59 -34.40 -61.92 50.01
C PHE A 59 -35.37 -60.73 50.00
N TYR A 60 -35.62 -60.11 48.84
CA TYR A 60 -36.66 -59.05 48.76
C TYR A 60 -38.07 -59.61 48.96
N ALA A 61 -38.42 -60.73 48.31
CA ALA A 61 -39.72 -61.38 48.51
C ALA A 61 -39.94 -61.88 49.96
N ALA A 62 -38.86 -62.32 50.62
CA ALA A 62 -38.85 -62.71 52.04
C ALA A 62 -39.01 -61.49 52.96
N GLY A 63 -38.46 -60.32 52.58
CA GLY A 63 -38.66 -59.06 53.30
C GLY A 63 -40.11 -58.60 53.24
N ASP A 64 -40.73 -58.66 52.07
CA ASP A 64 -42.12 -58.23 51.86
C ASP A 64 -43.13 -59.18 52.54
N ASP A 65 -42.94 -60.50 52.44
CA ASP A 65 -43.76 -61.47 53.21
C ASP A 65 -43.51 -61.38 54.73
N SER A 66 -42.38 -60.81 55.17
CA SER A 66 -42.10 -60.56 56.58
C SER A 66 -42.69 -59.26 57.12
N ALA A 67 -43.30 -58.41 56.28
CA ALA A 67 -43.82 -57.10 56.69
C ALA A 67 -44.95 -57.15 57.74
N LYS A 68 -45.55 -58.32 57.96
CA LYS A 68 -46.59 -58.61 58.98
C LYS A 68 -46.03 -59.13 60.31
N PHE A 69 -44.71 -59.19 60.47
CA PHE A 69 -44.02 -59.64 61.69
C PHE A 69 -43.25 -58.46 62.33
N GLU A 70 -42.27 -58.74 63.19
CA GLU A 70 -41.43 -57.71 63.82
C GLU A 70 -40.68 -56.84 62.79
N GLN A 71 -40.66 -55.53 63.02
CA GLN A 71 -40.21 -54.51 62.05
C GLN A 71 -38.74 -54.67 61.59
N TRP A 72 -37.88 -55.29 62.39
CA TRP A 72 -36.48 -55.55 62.01
C TRP A 72 -36.33 -56.69 61.00
N LEU A 73 -37.30 -57.61 60.89
CA LEU A 73 -37.21 -58.80 60.06
C LEU A 73 -37.28 -58.51 58.54
N PRO A 74 -38.18 -57.62 58.05
CA PRO A 74 -38.09 -57.08 56.68
C PRO A 74 -36.74 -56.42 56.36
N ASN A 75 -36.20 -55.66 57.32
CA ASN A 75 -34.95 -54.92 57.14
C ASN A 75 -33.74 -55.87 57.09
N MET A 76 -33.74 -56.93 57.90
CA MET A 76 -32.75 -58.01 57.85
C MET A 76 -32.77 -58.72 56.49
N ALA A 77 -33.96 -59.10 56.00
CA ALA A 77 -34.10 -59.76 54.70
C ALA A 77 -33.61 -58.85 53.56
N ARG A 78 -34.01 -57.57 53.57
CA ARG A 78 -33.58 -56.58 52.56
C ARG A 78 -32.07 -56.30 52.63
N GLY A 79 -31.47 -56.23 53.82
CA GLY A 79 -30.01 -56.07 53.97
C GLY A 79 -29.20 -57.23 53.38
N TYR A 80 -29.71 -58.46 53.47
CA TYR A 80 -29.14 -59.59 52.73
C TYR A 80 -29.40 -59.51 51.23
N GLY A 81 -30.56 -59.01 50.78
CA GLY A 81 -30.83 -58.68 49.39
C GLY A 81 -29.82 -57.69 48.81
N ASP A 82 -29.57 -56.59 49.52
CA ASP A 82 -28.60 -55.54 49.15
C ASP A 82 -27.18 -56.14 49.09
N SER A 83 -26.83 -57.04 50.00
CA SER A 83 -25.55 -57.77 50.00
C SER A 83 -25.38 -58.69 48.78
N VAL A 84 -26.46 -59.35 48.31
CA VAL A 84 -26.44 -60.15 47.08
C VAL A 84 -26.33 -59.24 45.85
N SER A 85 -27.08 -58.13 45.81
CA SER A 85 -27.01 -57.12 44.75
C SER A 85 -25.60 -56.51 44.64
N GLN A 86 -24.93 -56.26 45.78
CA GLN A 86 -23.54 -55.83 45.84
C GLN A 86 -22.60 -56.89 45.23
N ARG A 87 -22.73 -58.16 45.63
CA ARG A 87 -21.91 -59.26 45.10
C ARG A 87 -22.11 -59.48 43.59
N LEU A 88 -23.34 -59.30 43.09
CA LEU A 88 -23.62 -59.36 41.65
C LEU A 88 -22.84 -58.28 40.89
N LEU A 89 -23.00 -57.02 41.27
CA LEU A 89 -22.39 -55.87 40.59
C LEU A 89 -20.85 -55.88 40.64
N LEU A 90 -20.26 -56.42 41.71
CA LEU A 90 -18.80 -56.47 41.88
C LEU A 90 -18.12 -57.72 41.30
N ASN A 91 -18.81 -58.86 41.20
CA ASN A 91 -18.20 -60.09 40.70
C ASN A 91 -18.57 -60.39 39.23
N TYR A 92 -19.65 -59.79 38.71
CA TYR A 92 -20.17 -60.04 37.36
C TYR A 92 -20.33 -58.76 36.53
N THR A 93 -19.54 -57.72 36.83
CA THR A 93 -19.44 -56.43 36.12
C THR A 93 -19.56 -56.58 34.60
N ASP A 94 -18.77 -57.49 34.03
CA ASP A 94 -18.65 -57.72 32.58
C ASP A 94 -19.66 -58.75 32.03
N GLN A 95 -20.49 -59.36 32.89
CA GLN A 95 -21.41 -60.47 32.55
C GLN A 95 -22.89 -60.20 32.91
N LEU A 96 -23.18 -59.08 33.58
CA LEU A 96 -24.54 -58.58 33.78
C LEU A 96 -24.99 -57.81 32.54
N SER A 97 -26.19 -58.11 32.05
CA SER A 97 -26.94 -57.21 31.17
C SER A 97 -27.42 -55.96 31.92
N ASP A 98 -27.78 -54.92 31.18
CA ASP A 98 -28.26 -53.66 31.78
C ASP A 98 -29.55 -53.86 32.58
N ALA A 99 -30.44 -54.76 32.15
CA ALA A 99 -31.64 -55.11 32.90
C ALA A 99 -31.30 -55.80 34.25
N GLU A 100 -30.32 -56.72 34.28
CA GLU A 100 -29.90 -57.38 35.51
C GLU A 100 -29.22 -56.41 36.48
N ALA A 101 -28.42 -55.47 35.96
CA ALA A 101 -27.71 -54.44 36.71
C ALA A 101 -28.66 -53.35 37.25
N THR A 102 -29.56 -52.81 36.42
CA THR A 102 -30.61 -51.88 36.86
C THR A 102 -31.48 -52.53 37.94
N ALA A 103 -31.85 -53.81 37.80
CA ALA A 103 -32.57 -54.55 38.83
C ALA A 103 -31.73 -54.87 40.08
N ALA A 104 -30.40 -54.72 40.05
CA ALA A 104 -29.54 -54.82 41.23
C ALA A 104 -29.48 -53.49 41.98
N PHE A 105 -29.30 -52.38 41.26
CA PHE A 105 -29.34 -51.02 41.83
C PHE A 105 -30.72 -50.67 42.39
N ALA A 106 -31.78 -50.81 41.58
CA ALA A 106 -33.16 -50.43 41.95
C ALA A 106 -33.75 -51.21 43.13
N ALA A 107 -33.15 -52.34 43.49
CA ALA A 107 -33.55 -53.16 44.61
C ALA A 107 -32.89 -52.75 45.93
N MET A 108 -31.69 -52.14 45.87
CA MET A 108 -30.99 -51.62 47.06
C MET A 108 -31.80 -50.56 47.79
N ARG A 109 -31.72 -50.55 49.13
CA ARG A 109 -32.41 -49.57 49.99
C ARG A 109 -31.50 -48.88 50.99
N SER A 110 -30.31 -49.41 51.22
CA SER A 110 -29.28 -48.79 52.05
C SER A 110 -28.46 -47.76 51.24
N ASP A 111 -28.62 -46.46 51.55
CA ASP A 111 -27.79 -45.37 51.00
C ASP A 111 -26.29 -45.67 51.12
N GLN A 112 -25.87 -46.19 52.27
CA GLN A 112 -24.49 -46.55 52.55
C GLN A 112 -24.01 -47.69 51.62
N THR A 113 -24.81 -48.75 51.46
CA THR A 113 -24.45 -49.90 50.62
C THR A 113 -24.43 -49.53 49.14
N PHE A 114 -25.37 -48.69 48.68
CA PHE A 114 -25.38 -48.14 47.32
C PHE A 114 -24.14 -47.26 47.07
N SER A 115 -23.80 -46.39 48.03
CA SER A 115 -22.58 -45.59 48.04
C SER A 115 -21.32 -46.44 47.92
N ASP A 116 -21.18 -47.48 48.75
CA ASP A 116 -19.95 -48.28 48.81
C ASP A 116 -19.76 -49.09 47.53
N ILE A 117 -20.86 -49.49 46.89
CA ILE A 117 -20.89 -50.02 45.52
C ILE A 117 -20.40 -49.00 44.49
N ILE A 118 -20.91 -47.76 44.52
CA ILE A 118 -20.45 -46.68 43.64
C ILE A 118 -18.95 -46.43 43.81
N VAL A 119 -18.49 -46.31 45.07
CA VAL A 119 -17.09 -46.01 45.40
C VAL A 119 -16.17 -47.13 44.94
N GLU A 120 -16.57 -48.39 45.09
CA GLU A 120 -15.79 -49.54 44.63
C GLU A 120 -15.77 -49.65 43.09
N LEU A 121 -16.88 -49.40 42.40
CA LEU A 121 -16.90 -49.31 40.93
C LEU A 121 -16.04 -48.14 40.41
N GLY A 122 -16.04 -47.00 41.11
CA GLY A 122 -15.18 -45.85 40.84
C GLY A 122 -13.69 -46.17 41.00
N LYS A 123 -13.28 -46.75 42.13
CA LYS A 123 -11.90 -47.23 42.36
C LYS A 123 -11.44 -48.20 41.28
N ARG A 124 -12.33 -49.08 40.80
CA ARG A 124 -12.01 -50.01 39.71
C ARG A 124 -11.74 -49.28 38.41
N ALA A 125 -12.56 -48.28 38.05
CA ALA A 125 -12.30 -47.42 36.89
C ALA A 125 -11.01 -46.60 37.06
N GLU A 126 -10.68 -46.18 38.29
CA GLU A 126 -9.43 -45.51 38.63
C GLU A 126 -8.21 -46.43 38.53
N ALA A 127 -8.35 -47.74 38.80
CA ALA A 127 -7.28 -48.74 38.69
C ALA A 127 -7.03 -49.26 37.26
N LEU A 128 -8.02 -49.17 36.35
CA LEU A 128 -7.83 -49.60 34.95
C LEU A 128 -6.98 -48.60 34.14
N ALA A 129 -6.25 -49.09 33.14
CA ALA A 129 -5.63 -48.24 32.13
C ALA A 129 -6.70 -47.64 31.19
N ASP A 130 -6.43 -46.44 30.65
CA ASP A 130 -7.38 -45.69 29.80
C ASP A 130 -7.88 -46.46 28.56
N SER A 131 -7.13 -47.47 28.12
CA SER A 131 -7.45 -48.32 26.95
C SER A 131 -8.08 -49.68 27.31
N ASP A 132 -8.36 -49.96 28.59
CA ASP A 132 -8.99 -51.22 28.99
C ASP A 132 -10.47 -51.27 28.59
N PRO A 133 -10.95 -52.29 27.84
CA PRO A 133 -12.33 -52.35 27.37
C PRO A 133 -13.37 -52.42 28.49
N ARG A 134 -13.00 -52.89 29.69
CA ARG A 134 -13.92 -52.95 30.85
C ARG A 134 -14.23 -51.57 31.43
N LEU A 135 -13.39 -50.56 31.14
CA LEU A 135 -13.62 -49.19 31.59
C LEU A 135 -14.92 -48.61 31.02
N ALA A 136 -15.27 -48.95 29.77
CA ALA A 136 -16.55 -48.59 29.16
C ALA A 136 -17.74 -49.26 29.86
N ARG A 137 -17.59 -50.52 30.29
CA ARG A 137 -18.63 -51.23 31.07
C ARG A 137 -18.80 -50.63 32.46
N LEU A 138 -17.72 -50.26 33.13
CA LEU A 138 -17.77 -49.59 34.43
C LEU A 138 -18.45 -48.21 34.33
N ALA A 139 -18.15 -47.42 33.29
CA ALA A 139 -18.85 -46.16 33.04
C ALA A 139 -20.36 -46.38 32.83
N GLN A 140 -20.77 -47.36 32.02
CA GLN A 140 -22.17 -47.70 31.80
C GLN A 140 -22.88 -48.16 33.10
N LEU A 141 -22.22 -48.97 33.93
CA LEU A 141 -22.77 -49.37 35.23
C LEU A 141 -22.89 -48.20 36.22
N LEU A 142 -21.99 -47.23 36.18
CA LEU A 142 -22.08 -46.00 36.97
C LEU A 142 -23.21 -45.07 36.45
N GLU A 143 -23.48 -45.05 35.15
CA GLU A 143 -24.66 -44.38 34.58
C GLU A 143 -25.97 -45.03 35.04
N LEU A 144 -26.06 -46.36 35.02
CA LEU A 144 -27.20 -47.09 35.57
C LEU A 144 -27.36 -46.87 37.08
N ALA A 145 -26.25 -46.79 37.83
CA ALA A 145 -26.27 -46.45 39.26
C ALA A 145 -26.88 -45.06 39.50
N ILE A 146 -26.39 -44.03 38.80
CA ILE A 146 -26.89 -42.65 38.90
C ILE A 146 -28.39 -42.59 38.53
N ALA A 147 -28.81 -43.31 37.49
CA ALA A 147 -30.21 -43.37 37.07
C ALA A 147 -31.14 -43.98 38.13
N GLN A 148 -30.63 -44.79 39.06
CA GLN A 148 -31.40 -45.38 40.16
C GLN A 148 -31.27 -44.64 41.51
N THR A 149 -30.53 -43.52 41.62
CA THR A 149 -30.42 -42.78 42.90
C THR A 149 -31.68 -42.01 43.30
N GLY A 150 -32.77 -42.08 42.53
CA GLY A 150 -34.01 -41.32 42.78
C GLY A 150 -34.78 -41.66 44.07
N GLY A 151 -34.33 -42.66 44.84
CA GLY A 151 -34.84 -42.99 46.18
C GLY A 151 -33.77 -42.94 47.29
N HIS A 152 -32.61 -42.35 47.01
CA HIS A 152 -31.44 -42.28 47.89
C HIS A 152 -31.05 -40.81 48.16
N ALA A 153 -30.33 -40.53 49.24
CA ALA A 153 -29.88 -39.17 49.55
C ALA A 153 -28.92 -38.60 48.48
N ASP A 154 -28.98 -37.28 48.25
CA ASP A 154 -28.27 -36.59 47.15
C ASP A 154 -26.76 -36.85 47.10
N TRP A 155 -26.12 -37.06 48.25
CA TRP A 155 -24.69 -37.35 48.34
C TRP A 155 -24.30 -38.69 47.70
N VAL A 156 -25.22 -39.67 47.64
CA VAL A 156 -25.03 -40.93 46.90
C VAL A 156 -24.97 -40.65 45.39
N SER A 157 -25.88 -39.80 44.88
CA SER A 157 -25.85 -39.31 43.50
C SER A 157 -24.57 -38.51 43.22
N GLY A 158 -24.13 -37.67 44.17
CA GLY A 158 -22.86 -36.94 44.10
C GLY A 158 -21.63 -37.84 43.95
N ARG A 159 -21.53 -38.90 44.76
CA ARG A 159 -20.47 -39.92 44.62
C ARG A 159 -20.56 -40.64 43.26
N GLY A 160 -21.77 -40.95 42.80
CA GLY A 160 -22.00 -41.58 41.50
C GLY A 160 -21.48 -40.71 40.35
N LYS A 161 -21.78 -39.41 40.40
CA LYS A 161 -21.31 -38.43 39.42
C LYS A 161 -19.78 -38.35 39.38
N GLY A 162 -19.13 -38.20 40.53
CA GLY A 162 -17.65 -38.17 40.61
C GLY A 162 -16.98 -39.44 40.09
N ALA A 163 -17.51 -40.62 40.43
CA ALA A 163 -16.99 -41.89 39.94
C ALA A 163 -17.13 -42.04 38.41
N LEU A 164 -18.26 -41.63 37.83
CA LEU A 164 -18.45 -41.63 36.38
C LEU A 164 -17.54 -40.60 35.70
N ASP A 165 -17.36 -39.41 36.28
CA ASP A 165 -16.48 -38.37 35.72
C ASP A 165 -15.03 -38.89 35.57
N THR A 166 -14.50 -39.61 36.56
CA THR A 166 -13.17 -40.27 36.46
C THR A 166 -13.11 -41.29 35.33
N ALA A 167 -14.13 -42.14 35.18
CA ALA A 167 -14.18 -43.15 34.11
C ALA A 167 -14.30 -42.50 32.72
N ALA A 168 -15.13 -41.45 32.59
CA ALA A 168 -15.36 -40.71 31.37
C ALA A 168 -14.12 -39.90 30.94
N SER A 169 -13.40 -39.26 31.88
CA SER A 169 -12.13 -38.57 31.60
C SER A 169 -11.12 -39.50 30.93
N LYS A 170 -10.92 -40.70 31.50
CA LYS A 170 -10.01 -41.70 30.92
C LYS A 170 -10.45 -42.18 29.55
N LEU A 171 -11.74 -42.46 29.34
CA LEU A 171 -12.26 -42.87 28.03
C LEU A 171 -12.16 -41.77 26.97
N ALA A 172 -12.20 -40.49 27.35
CA ALA A 172 -11.93 -39.36 26.46
C ALA A 172 -10.43 -39.20 26.14
N LEU A 173 -9.53 -39.65 27.02
CA LEU A 173 -8.07 -39.61 26.82
C LEU A 173 -7.53 -40.83 26.06
N ALA A 174 -8.17 -41.99 26.22
CA ALA A 174 -7.82 -43.30 25.66
C ALA A 174 -7.22 -43.23 24.23
N ALA A 175 -6.12 -43.93 23.98
CA ALA A 175 -5.44 -43.85 22.69
C ALA A 175 -6.27 -44.36 21.51
N SER A 176 -7.13 -45.34 21.73
CA SER A 176 -8.05 -45.95 20.75
C SER A 176 -9.37 -45.19 20.55
N ALA A 177 -9.65 -44.12 21.31
CA ALA A 177 -10.91 -43.40 21.19
C ALA A 177 -11.00 -42.59 19.89
N THR A 178 -12.05 -42.85 19.11
CA THR A 178 -12.46 -42.05 17.93
C THR A 178 -12.91 -40.65 18.35
N ALA A 179 -12.97 -39.67 17.42
CA ALA A 179 -13.51 -38.34 17.73
C ALA A 179 -14.90 -38.41 18.38
N GLN A 180 -15.83 -39.16 17.79
CA GLN A 180 -17.18 -39.33 18.33
C GLN A 180 -17.16 -39.93 19.74
N SER A 181 -16.28 -40.90 20.00
CA SER A 181 -16.07 -41.46 21.34
C SER A 181 -15.56 -40.40 22.32
N ARG A 182 -14.54 -39.61 21.94
CA ARG A 182 -13.99 -38.54 22.80
C ARG A 182 -15.02 -37.48 23.13
N MET A 183 -15.79 -37.01 22.14
CA MET A 183 -16.90 -36.08 22.34
C MET A 183 -17.96 -36.65 23.30
N THR A 184 -18.39 -37.90 23.05
CA THR A 184 -19.39 -38.60 23.87
C THR A 184 -18.96 -38.75 25.33
N TYR A 185 -17.68 -39.08 25.59
CA TYR A 185 -17.18 -39.22 26.94
C TYR A 185 -16.84 -37.88 27.60
N PHE A 186 -16.35 -36.88 26.86
CA PHE A 186 -16.11 -35.54 27.39
C PHE A 186 -17.40 -34.88 27.90
N HIS A 187 -18.50 -35.01 27.16
CA HIS A 187 -19.83 -34.56 27.58
C HIS A 187 -20.26 -35.16 28.94
N LYS A 188 -19.93 -36.44 29.17
CA LYS A 188 -20.29 -37.19 30.39
C LYS A 188 -19.47 -36.76 31.63
N VAL A 189 -18.30 -36.14 31.44
CA VAL A 189 -17.55 -35.52 32.55
C VAL A 189 -18.28 -34.24 32.96
N ARG A 190 -18.65 -34.10 34.24
CA ARG A 190 -19.33 -32.89 34.76
C ARG A 190 -18.45 -32.03 35.67
N ALA A 191 -17.50 -32.62 36.38
CA ALA A 191 -16.53 -31.88 37.19
C ALA A 191 -15.65 -30.97 36.30
N PRO A 192 -15.64 -29.64 36.51
CA PRO A 192 -14.91 -28.71 35.63
C PRO A 192 -13.40 -28.95 35.64
N ASP A 193 -12.82 -29.28 36.79
CA ASP A 193 -11.40 -29.62 36.91
C ASP A 193 -11.04 -30.92 36.16
N GLN A 194 -11.98 -31.86 36.03
CA GLN A 194 -11.79 -33.07 35.23
C GLN A 194 -11.87 -32.75 33.73
N ARG A 195 -12.85 -31.95 33.29
CA ARG A 195 -12.89 -31.43 31.90
C ARG A 195 -11.60 -30.70 31.54
N ARG A 196 -11.08 -29.87 32.46
CA ARG A 196 -9.79 -29.20 32.33
C ARG A 196 -8.63 -30.18 32.13
N VAL A 197 -8.49 -31.18 33.01
CA VAL A 197 -7.41 -32.18 32.92
C VAL A 197 -7.46 -32.92 31.57
N VAL A 198 -8.66 -33.29 31.11
CA VAL A 198 -8.84 -33.91 29.78
C VAL A 198 -8.39 -32.97 28.67
N LEU A 199 -8.81 -31.70 28.68
CA LEU A 199 -8.40 -30.73 27.66
C LEU A 199 -6.89 -30.48 27.68
N GLU A 200 -6.28 -30.18 28.83
CA GLU A 200 -4.84 -29.87 28.93
C GLU A 200 -3.97 -31.08 28.52
N ALA A 201 -4.39 -32.31 28.81
CA ALA A 201 -3.71 -33.52 28.34
C ALA A 201 -3.89 -33.78 26.83
N LEU A 202 -5.07 -33.50 26.25
CA LEU A 202 -5.28 -33.60 24.79
C LEU A 202 -4.54 -32.50 24.02
N ILE A 203 -4.40 -31.29 24.60
CA ILE A 203 -3.59 -30.20 24.02
C ILE A 203 -2.12 -30.62 23.98
N LYS A 204 -1.58 -31.13 25.10
CA LYS A 204 -0.21 -31.67 25.14
C LYS A 204 0.00 -32.75 24.07
N ARG A 205 -0.92 -33.71 23.96
CA ARG A 205 -0.86 -34.78 22.95
C ARG A 205 -0.90 -34.24 21.52
N VAL A 206 -1.68 -33.18 21.25
CA VAL A 206 -1.66 -32.46 19.96
C VAL A 206 -0.29 -31.80 19.70
N THR A 207 0.36 -31.24 20.73
CA THR A 207 1.72 -30.70 20.62
C THR A 207 2.75 -31.77 20.22
N ASP A 208 2.46 -33.05 20.42
CA ASP A 208 3.30 -34.18 19.99
C ASP A 208 2.90 -34.77 18.61
N LEU A 209 1.71 -34.46 18.07
CA LEU A 209 1.24 -35.00 16.76
C LEU A 209 1.88 -34.30 15.54
N GLY A 210 2.37 -35.10 14.58
CA GLY A 210 2.83 -34.63 13.26
C GLY A 210 1.87 -34.92 12.10
N ASP A 211 0.89 -35.81 12.27
CA ASP A 211 -0.08 -36.17 11.23
C ASP A 211 -1.22 -35.15 11.11
N ARG A 212 -1.45 -34.65 9.90
CA ARG A 212 -2.55 -33.72 9.60
C ARG A 212 -3.93 -34.36 9.73
N ALA A 213 -4.10 -35.65 9.42
CA ALA A 213 -5.40 -36.31 9.54
C ALA A 213 -5.82 -36.40 11.02
N ALA A 214 -4.90 -36.82 11.90
CA ALA A 214 -5.10 -36.76 13.34
C ALA A 214 -5.35 -35.32 13.85
N LEU A 215 -4.62 -34.31 13.36
CA LEU A 215 -4.84 -32.92 13.78
C LEU A 215 -6.26 -32.41 13.46
N ILE A 216 -6.83 -32.75 12.29
CA ILE A 216 -8.23 -32.42 11.95
C ILE A 216 -9.21 -33.08 12.93
N VAL A 217 -9.01 -34.37 13.23
CA VAL A 217 -9.86 -35.16 14.15
C VAL A 217 -9.87 -34.56 15.57
N TYR A 218 -8.77 -33.94 16.01
CA TYR A 218 -8.71 -33.20 17.27
C TYR A 218 -9.32 -31.79 17.18
N LEU A 219 -9.34 -31.15 16.01
CA LEU A 219 -9.88 -29.80 15.81
C LEU A 219 -11.39 -29.75 16.06
N ASP A 220 -12.13 -30.69 15.45
CA ASP A 220 -13.57 -30.84 15.67
C ASP A 220 -13.87 -31.18 17.14
N PHE A 221 -13.04 -32.00 17.79
CA PHE A 221 -13.18 -32.29 19.23
C PHE A 221 -13.03 -31.02 20.10
N PHE A 222 -12.02 -30.18 19.86
CA PHE A 222 -11.85 -28.97 20.67
C PHE A 222 -12.95 -27.94 20.45
N ALA A 223 -13.46 -27.81 19.23
CA ALA A 223 -14.61 -26.93 18.98
C ALA A 223 -15.90 -27.47 19.62
N PHE A 224 -16.14 -28.78 19.56
CA PHE A 224 -17.22 -29.42 20.33
C PHE A 224 -17.06 -29.14 21.83
N ALA A 225 -15.87 -29.34 22.40
CA ALA A 225 -15.62 -29.13 23.82
C ALA A 225 -15.75 -27.66 24.25
N ALA A 226 -15.44 -26.70 23.37
CA ALA A 226 -15.67 -25.27 23.61
C ALA A 226 -17.16 -24.93 23.68
N ALA A 227 -17.98 -25.49 22.79
CA ALA A 227 -19.43 -25.32 22.80
C ALA A 227 -20.11 -26.05 23.98
N ASP A 228 -19.70 -27.29 24.26
CA ASP A 228 -20.23 -28.11 25.35
C ASP A 228 -19.86 -27.56 26.75
N SER A 229 -18.82 -26.74 26.84
CA SER A 229 -18.38 -26.07 28.08
C SER A 229 -18.84 -24.61 28.18
N ALA A 230 -19.85 -24.21 27.38
CA ALA A 230 -20.41 -22.86 27.41
C ALA A 230 -21.43 -22.50 28.53
N PRO A 231 -21.72 -23.29 29.60
CA PRO A 231 -22.53 -22.81 30.72
C PRO A 231 -21.99 -21.50 31.34
N PRO A 232 -22.87 -20.57 31.74
CA PRO A 232 -22.51 -19.15 31.95
C PRO A 232 -21.60 -18.85 33.15
N TYR A 233 -21.23 -19.86 33.94
CA TYR A 233 -20.39 -19.73 35.14
C TYR A 233 -18.98 -20.35 34.98
N GLU A 234 -18.67 -20.96 33.83
CA GLU A 234 -17.38 -21.63 33.55
C GLU A 234 -16.61 -21.01 32.37
N VAL A 235 -16.66 -19.67 32.24
CA VAL A 235 -16.11 -18.89 31.11
C VAL A 235 -14.64 -19.20 30.75
N TRP A 236 -13.84 -19.70 31.70
CA TRP A 236 -12.44 -20.11 31.49
C TRP A 236 -12.29 -21.45 30.76
N LEU A 237 -13.29 -22.33 30.80
CA LEU A 237 -13.18 -23.70 30.28
C LEU A 237 -13.24 -23.76 28.75
N PRO A 238 -14.15 -23.00 28.06
CA PRO A 238 -14.04 -22.76 26.62
C PRO A 238 -12.71 -22.15 26.21
N GLN A 239 -12.10 -21.27 27.02
CA GLN A 239 -10.78 -20.71 26.70
C GLN A 239 -9.69 -21.78 26.66
N ILE A 240 -9.77 -22.83 27.50
CA ILE A 240 -8.87 -23.99 27.39
C ILE A 240 -9.10 -24.72 26.06
N ALA A 241 -10.35 -24.98 25.70
CA ALA A 241 -10.66 -25.64 24.43
C ALA A 241 -10.18 -24.80 23.21
N TYR A 242 -10.36 -23.48 23.24
CA TYR A 242 -9.83 -22.56 22.23
C TYR A 242 -8.28 -22.52 22.20
N ARG A 243 -7.57 -22.70 23.32
CA ARG A 243 -6.11 -22.92 23.29
C ARG A 243 -5.74 -24.20 22.51
N GLY A 244 -6.59 -25.22 22.53
CA GLY A 244 -6.45 -26.40 21.67
C GLY A 244 -6.65 -26.09 20.19
N VAL A 245 -7.69 -25.32 19.84
CA VAL A 245 -7.91 -24.81 18.47
C VAL A 245 -6.72 -23.98 17.99
N ASP A 246 -6.25 -23.00 18.78
CA ASP A 246 -5.06 -22.18 18.50
C ASP A 246 -3.80 -23.05 18.32
N THR A 247 -3.61 -24.12 19.11
CA THR A 247 -2.45 -25.03 19.00
C THR A 247 -2.50 -25.85 17.71
N ILE A 248 -3.67 -26.40 17.35
CA ILE A 248 -3.85 -27.18 16.12
C ILE A 248 -3.69 -26.29 14.89
N ALA A 249 -4.38 -25.14 14.87
CA ALA A 249 -4.29 -24.19 13.78
C ALA A 249 -2.87 -23.60 13.68
N GLY A 250 -2.16 -23.38 14.79
CA GLY A 250 -0.74 -23.07 14.79
C GLY A 250 0.10 -24.14 14.09
N LYS A 251 -0.14 -25.43 14.36
CA LYS A 251 0.55 -26.54 13.67
C LYS A 251 0.16 -26.75 12.20
N LEU A 252 -1.06 -26.40 11.82
CA LEU A 252 -1.55 -26.55 10.44
C LEU A 252 -1.20 -25.34 9.55
N PHE A 253 -0.99 -24.16 10.14
CA PHE A 253 -0.88 -22.89 9.42
C PHE A 253 0.34 -22.02 9.81
N SER A 254 1.29 -22.50 10.61
CA SER A 254 2.53 -21.75 10.90
C SER A 254 3.79 -22.61 10.85
N GLY A 255 4.85 -22.04 10.28
CA GLY A 255 6.16 -22.67 10.09
C GLY A 255 6.31 -23.41 8.75
N PHE A 256 7.09 -22.81 7.83
CA PHE A 256 7.52 -23.32 6.51
C PHE A 256 6.45 -23.93 5.59
N ASP A 257 6.29 -23.30 4.42
CA ASP A 257 5.34 -23.62 3.37
C ASP A 257 3.89 -23.75 3.86
N PHE A 258 3.15 -22.63 3.80
CA PHE A 258 1.69 -22.66 3.92
C PHE A 258 1.14 -23.46 2.72
N GLN A 259 0.97 -24.77 2.91
CA GLN A 259 0.56 -25.67 1.83
C GLN A 259 -0.93 -25.44 1.52
N LEU A 260 -1.15 -24.46 0.66
CA LEU A 260 -2.42 -23.84 0.31
C LEU A 260 -3.55 -24.87 0.12
N ASP A 261 -3.33 -25.93 -0.64
CA ASP A 261 -4.37 -26.92 -0.92
C ASP A 261 -4.67 -27.84 0.28
N SER A 262 -3.69 -28.12 1.14
CA SER A 262 -3.96 -28.76 2.44
C SER A 262 -4.73 -27.83 3.36
N ALA A 263 -4.43 -26.53 3.36
CA ALA A 263 -5.18 -25.55 4.15
C ALA A 263 -6.65 -25.42 3.70
N LYS A 264 -6.89 -25.39 2.37
CA LYS A 264 -8.25 -25.45 1.78
C LYS A 264 -8.98 -26.74 2.15
N GLN A 265 -8.33 -27.91 2.00
CA GLN A 265 -8.92 -29.21 2.34
C GLN A 265 -9.30 -29.31 3.82
N VAL A 266 -8.41 -28.87 4.73
CA VAL A 266 -8.72 -28.74 6.17
C VAL A 266 -9.96 -27.87 6.37
N PHE A 267 -9.97 -26.64 5.84
CA PHE A 267 -11.07 -25.70 6.06
C PHE A 267 -12.42 -26.20 5.53
N HIS A 268 -12.41 -26.83 4.34
CA HIS A 268 -13.60 -27.44 3.75
C HIS A 268 -14.16 -28.56 4.64
N GLY A 269 -13.28 -29.45 5.13
CA GLY A 269 -13.66 -30.59 5.97
C GLY A 269 -14.25 -30.22 7.33
N ILE A 270 -13.99 -29.00 7.85
CA ILE A 270 -14.58 -28.53 9.10
C ILE A 270 -16.11 -28.40 8.95
N SER A 271 -16.83 -29.16 9.74
CA SER A 271 -18.30 -29.18 9.73
C SER A 271 -18.93 -27.96 10.42
N GLY A 272 -18.40 -27.59 11.59
CA GLY A 272 -18.95 -26.54 12.46
C GLY A 272 -18.56 -25.11 12.09
N ASP A 273 -19.54 -24.21 12.04
CA ASP A 273 -19.33 -22.81 11.64
C ASP A 273 -18.45 -22.02 12.63
N GLN A 274 -18.56 -22.28 13.94
CA GLN A 274 -17.73 -21.61 14.94
C GLN A 274 -16.26 -22.01 14.78
N THR A 275 -15.97 -23.30 14.60
CA THR A 275 -14.65 -23.85 14.26
C THR A 275 -14.06 -23.17 13.02
N ARG A 276 -14.86 -22.97 11.97
CA ARG A 276 -14.44 -22.26 10.75
C ARG A 276 -14.04 -20.82 11.03
N ARG A 277 -14.83 -20.08 11.82
CA ARG A 277 -14.50 -18.71 12.24
C ARG A 277 -13.23 -18.65 13.07
N ASP A 278 -13.02 -19.60 13.99
CA ASP A 278 -11.83 -19.60 14.83
C ASP A 278 -10.57 -19.96 14.04
N VAL A 279 -10.65 -20.90 13.10
CA VAL A 279 -9.58 -21.13 12.11
C VAL A 279 -9.30 -19.89 11.27
N LEU A 280 -10.32 -19.19 10.78
CA LEU A 280 -10.16 -17.92 10.07
C LEU A 280 -9.45 -16.87 10.96
N ASN A 281 -9.82 -16.76 12.23
CA ASN A 281 -9.15 -15.88 13.20
C ASN A 281 -7.68 -16.25 13.39
N VAL A 282 -7.31 -17.55 13.39
CA VAL A 282 -5.89 -17.96 13.49
C VAL A 282 -5.12 -17.68 12.20
N VAL A 283 -5.68 -17.98 11.03
CA VAL A 283 -5.00 -17.69 9.75
C VAL A 283 -4.85 -16.17 9.56
N ARG A 284 -5.80 -15.35 10.03
CA ARG A 284 -5.65 -13.88 10.06
C ARG A 284 -4.47 -13.41 10.91
N LYS A 285 -4.17 -14.07 12.04
CA LYS A 285 -2.96 -13.77 12.83
C LYS A 285 -1.67 -13.97 12.00
N GLN A 286 -1.65 -14.88 11.01
CA GLN A 286 -0.47 -15.14 10.16
C GLN A 286 -0.18 -14.03 9.16
N VAL A 287 -1.17 -13.21 8.77
CA VAL A 287 -0.98 -12.05 7.87
C VAL A 287 0.06 -11.07 8.42
N ALA A 288 0.15 -10.94 9.76
CA ALA A 288 1.14 -10.09 10.43
C ALA A 288 2.54 -10.73 10.57
N VAL A 289 2.70 -12.01 10.19
CA VAL A 289 3.91 -12.83 10.38
C VAL A 289 4.58 -13.18 9.04
N VAL A 290 3.79 -13.33 7.96
CA VAL A 290 4.30 -13.60 6.60
C VAL A 290 5.11 -12.41 6.07
N LYS A 291 6.30 -12.70 5.52
CA LYS A 291 7.28 -11.72 5.00
C LYS A 291 7.66 -11.94 3.54
N THR A 292 6.93 -12.78 2.81
CA THR A 292 7.16 -13.08 1.39
C THR A 292 5.92 -12.77 0.57
N LYS A 293 6.12 -12.38 -0.71
CA LYS A 293 5.01 -12.16 -1.66
C LYS A 293 4.16 -13.43 -1.86
N GLU A 294 4.84 -14.56 -2.02
CA GLU A 294 4.23 -15.86 -2.31
C GLU A 294 3.28 -16.27 -1.19
N GLY A 295 3.74 -16.29 0.06
CA GLY A 295 2.91 -16.59 1.22
C GLY A 295 1.75 -15.61 1.43
N MET A 296 1.89 -14.34 1.01
CA MET A 296 0.79 -13.38 1.04
C MET A 296 -0.25 -13.68 -0.06
N SER A 297 0.20 -14.16 -1.23
CA SER A 297 -0.65 -14.63 -2.31
C SER A 297 -1.37 -15.94 -1.95
N ASP A 298 -0.71 -16.83 -1.21
CA ASP A 298 -1.32 -18.05 -0.67
C ASP A 298 -2.40 -17.72 0.37
N LEU A 299 -2.13 -16.81 1.32
CA LEU A 299 -3.13 -16.34 2.28
C LEU A 299 -4.35 -15.72 1.58
N ALA A 300 -4.14 -14.89 0.56
CA ALA A 300 -5.24 -14.32 -0.25
C ALA A 300 -6.04 -15.43 -0.95
N SER A 301 -5.35 -16.39 -1.55
CA SER A 301 -5.95 -17.53 -2.24
C SER A 301 -6.70 -18.48 -1.29
N PHE A 302 -6.28 -18.57 -0.02
CA PHE A 302 -6.99 -19.27 1.04
C PHE A 302 -8.25 -18.52 1.47
N PHE A 303 -8.18 -17.21 1.73
CA PHE A 303 -9.35 -16.45 2.16
C PHE A 303 -10.39 -16.29 1.03
N ALA A 304 -9.97 -16.19 -0.24
CA ALA A 304 -10.86 -16.24 -1.40
C ALA A 304 -11.60 -17.57 -1.48
N PHE A 305 -10.88 -18.69 -1.30
CA PHE A 305 -11.50 -20.02 -1.20
C PHE A 305 -12.47 -20.10 -0.01
N ALA A 306 -12.05 -19.70 1.18
CA ALA A 306 -12.86 -19.78 2.40
C ALA A 306 -14.13 -18.92 2.33
N LEU A 307 -14.08 -17.76 1.65
CA LEU A 307 -15.24 -16.91 1.39
C LEU A 307 -16.23 -17.57 0.42
N SER A 308 -15.73 -18.24 -0.63
CA SER A 308 -16.53 -19.00 -1.58
C SER A 308 -17.17 -20.25 -0.95
N ASP A 309 -16.39 -21.05 -0.22
CA ASP A 309 -16.85 -22.25 0.50
C ASP A 309 -17.85 -21.91 1.62
N SER A 310 -17.79 -20.69 2.14
CA SER A 310 -18.73 -20.17 3.15
C SER A 310 -19.96 -19.48 2.55
N ALA A 311 -20.18 -19.50 1.24
CA ALA A 311 -21.27 -18.77 0.57
C ALA A 311 -22.68 -19.04 1.16
N THR A 312 -22.95 -20.29 1.57
CA THR A 312 -24.20 -20.74 2.18
C THR A 312 -24.22 -20.70 3.71
N ARG A 313 -23.11 -20.28 4.35
CA ARG A 313 -22.92 -20.28 5.81
C ARG A 313 -23.35 -18.93 6.45
N PRO A 314 -23.50 -18.88 7.79
CA PRO A 314 -23.84 -17.65 8.51
C PRO A 314 -22.92 -16.47 8.16
N SER A 315 -23.45 -15.24 8.23
CA SER A 315 -22.75 -14.05 7.73
C SER A 315 -21.39 -13.85 8.40
N TRP A 316 -21.29 -14.09 9.71
CA TRP A 316 -20.06 -13.93 10.50
C TRP A 316 -18.92 -14.89 10.10
N VAL A 317 -19.19 -16.01 9.41
CA VAL A 317 -18.14 -16.85 8.81
C VAL A 317 -17.61 -16.17 7.53
N ARG A 318 -18.51 -15.66 6.69
CA ARG A 318 -18.17 -14.91 5.46
C ARG A 318 -17.47 -13.59 5.77
N GLU A 319 -17.92 -12.86 6.78
CA GLU A 319 -17.25 -11.66 7.32
C GLU A 319 -15.85 -11.99 7.85
N GLY A 320 -15.65 -13.16 8.46
CA GLY A 320 -14.34 -13.64 8.88
C GLY A 320 -13.38 -13.87 7.71
N ALA A 321 -13.85 -14.46 6.61
CA ALA A 321 -13.05 -14.69 5.40
C ALA A 321 -12.81 -13.40 4.60
N ALA A 322 -13.84 -12.56 4.44
CA ALA A 322 -13.73 -11.25 3.80
C ALA A 322 -12.78 -10.32 4.57
N GLY A 323 -12.83 -10.34 5.91
CA GLY A 323 -11.87 -9.63 6.77
C GLY A 323 -10.43 -10.16 6.62
N GLY A 324 -10.26 -11.44 6.30
CA GLY A 324 -8.95 -12.01 5.98
C GLY A 324 -8.41 -11.57 4.61
N LEU A 325 -9.25 -11.47 3.58
CA LEU A 325 -8.88 -10.84 2.31
C LEU A 325 -8.48 -9.37 2.52
N ASP A 326 -9.28 -8.61 3.27
CA ASP A 326 -9.02 -7.21 3.61
C ASP A 326 -7.67 -7.02 4.31
N ASP A 327 -7.38 -7.81 5.37
CA ASP A 327 -6.09 -7.76 6.08
C ASP A 327 -4.93 -8.12 5.14
N THR A 328 -5.10 -9.14 4.31
CA THR A 328 -4.06 -9.66 3.40
C THR A 328 -3.74 -8.66 2.30
N ALA A 329 -4.75 -8.07 1.66
CA ALA A 329 -4.57 -7.03 0.65
C ALA A 329 -3.95 -5.76 1.25
N LEU A 330 -4.33 -5.37 2.49
CA LEU A 330 -3.71 -4.26 3.20
C LEU A 330 -2.22 -4.51 3.50
N ALA A 331 -1.87 -5.72 3.93
CA ALA A 331 -0.47 -6.10 4.14
C ALA A 331 0.31 -6.11 2.81
N ALA A 332 -0.21 -6.77 1.78
CA ALA A 332 0.40 -6.86 0.46
C ALA A 332 0.71 -5.48 -0.14
N LEU A 333 -0.32 -4.62 -0.26
CA LEU A 333 -0.24 -3.32 -0.93
C LEU A 333 0.66 -2.31 -0.18
N THR A 334 0.86 -2.47 1.14
CA THR A 334 1.64 -1.50 1.93
C THR A 334 3.09 -1.94 2.17
N GLN A 335 3.33 -3.25 2.33
CA GLN A 335 4.64 -3.78 2.74
C GLN A 335 5.56 -4.12 1.56
N PHE A 336 5.03 -4.56 0.42
CA PHE A 336 5.82 -5.11 -0.68
C PHE A 336 5.96 -4.17 -1.89
N GLU A 337 6.94 -4.48 -2.75
CA GLU A 337 7.09 -3.89 -4.08
C GLU A 337 6.36 -4.77 -5.11
N LEU A 338 5.13 -4.39 -5.42
CA LEU A 338 4.23 -5.11 -6.33
C LEU A 338 4.34 -4.59 -7.76
N THR A 339 4.17 -5.49 -8.73
CA THR A 339 3.85 -5.18 -10.13
C THR A 339 2.42 -4.64 -10.28
N GLU A 340 2.09 -4.13 -11.47
CA GLU A 340 0.74 -3.63 -11.76
C GLU A 340 -0.33 -4.72 -11.63
N ASP A 341 -0.08 -5.92 -12.15
CA ASP A 341 -1.02 -7.05 -12.07
C ASP A 341 -1.21 -7.56 -10.63
N GLU A 342 -0.11 -7.71 -9.87
CA GLU A 342 -0.18 -8.07 -8.44
C GLU A 342 -1.02 -7.04 -7.65
N ALA A 343 -0.74 -5.75 -7.83
CA ALA A 343 -1.45 -4.69 -7.12
C ALA A 343 -2.92 -4.59 -7.55
N SER A 344 -3.23 -4.76 -8.84
CA SER A 344 -4.60 -4.75 -9.35
C SER A 344 -5.40 -5.92 -8.77
N ARG A 345 -4.80 -7.12 -8.71
CA ARG A 345 -5.37 -8.28 -8.01
C ARG A 345 -5.70 -7.93 -6.56
N TYR A 346 -4.73 -7.48 -5.76
CA TYR A 346 -4.99 -7.17 -4.34
C TYR A 346 -6.03 -6.06 -4.15
N PHE A 347 -6.06 -5.02 -5.00
CA PHE A 347 -7.12 -4.00 -4.95
C PHE A 347 -8.51 -4.55 -5.31
N SER A 348 -8.60 -5.60 -6.13
CA SER A 348 -9.86 -6.30 -6.43
C SER A 348 -10.29 -7.27 -5.32
N GLU A 349 -9.33 -7.79 -4.55
CA GLU A 349 -9.57 -8.68 -3.41
C GLU A 349 -10.04 -7.92 -2.15
N VAL A 350 -9.77 -6.61 -2.02
CA VAL A 350 -10.35 -5.77 -0.96
C VAL A 350 -11.88 -5.83 -1.02
N GLN A 351 -12.50 -6.28 0.08
CA GLN A 351 -13.94 -6.46 0.23
C GLN A 351 -14.64 -5.23 0.81
N SER A 352 -14.03 -4.50 1.75
CA SER A 352 -14.68 -3.34 2.39
C SER A 352 -14.10 -1.97 2.01
N ASP A 353 -15.00 -1.00 1.87
CA ASP A 353 -14.69 0.41 1.58
C ASP A 353 -13.84 1.06 2.69
N GLN A 354 -14.01 0.61 3.94
CA GLN A 354 -13.21 1.05 5.09
C GLN A 354 -11.76 0.54 5.02
N THR A 355 -11.55 -0.69 4.53
CA THR A 355 -10.20 -1.21 4.25
C THR A 355 -9.58 -0.50 3.08
N ALA A 356 -10.31 -0.29 1.97
CA ALA A 356 -9.84 0.47 0.81
C ALA A 356 -9.35 1.88 1.22
N ALA A 357 -10.14 2.61 2.01
CA ALA A 357 -9.74 3.91 2.56
C ALA A 357 -8.54 3.83 3.53
N THR A 358 -8.36 2.70 4.23
CA THR A 358 -7.23 2.48 5.14
C THR A 358 -5.94 2.12 4.39
N VAL A 359 -6.03 1.40 3.26
CA VAL A 359 -4.92 1.21 2.31
C VAL A 359 -4.48 2.57 1.76
N LEU A 360 -5.41 3.35 1.19
CA LEU A 360 -5.12 4.67 0.62
C LEU A 360 -4.47 5.62 1.63
N ARG A 361 -5.02 5.68 2.87
CA ARG A 361 -4.46 6.48 3.98
C ARG A 361 -3.06 6.00 4.41
N THR A 362 -2.80 4.70 4.38
CA THR A 362 -1.50 4.13 4.77
C THR A 362 -0.44 4.35 3.70
N LEU A 363 -0.81 4.22 2.42
CA LEU A 363 0.02 4.61 1.28
C LEU A 363 0.32 6.11 1.29
N GLY A 364 -0.67 6.98 1.56
CA GLY A 364 -0.44 8.42 1.72
C GLY A 364 0.53 8.75 2.85
N ARG A 365 0.46 8.02 3.98
CA ARG A 365 1.44 8.12 5.08
C ARG A 365 2.81 7.50 4.75
N LYS A 366 2.91 6.55 3.81
CA LYS A 366 4.17 6.03 3.28
C LYS A 366 4.82 7.08 2.37
N MET A 367 4.03 7.68 1.48
CA MET A 367 4.40 8.79 0.60
C MET A 367 4.91 10.02 1.36
N GLU A 368 4.20 10.48 2.41
CA GLU A 368 4.63 11.65 3.18
C GLU A 368 5.95 11.42 3.92
N ARG A 369 6.10 10.26 4.58
CA ARG A 369 7.35 9.89 5.27
C ARG A 369 8.54 9.68 4.34
N ASN A 370 8.28 9.41 3.05
CA ASN A 370 9.29 9.20 2.01
C ASN A 370 9.21 10.28 0.92
N ARG A 371 8.69 11.48 1.22
CA ARG A 371 8.44 12.55 0.24
C ARG A 371 9.65 12.91 -0.63
N ASP A 372 10.85 12.66 -0.10
CA ASP A 372 12.12 12.98 -0.74
C ASP A 372 12.60 11.86 -1.71
N SER A 373 12.16 10.60 -1.52
CA SER A 373 12.54 9.44 -2.33
C SER A 373 11.70 9.27 -3.62
N TYR A 374 12.31 9.49 -4.77
CA TYR A 374 11.65 9.39 -6.09
C TYR A 374 11.06 7.99 -6.38
N PRO A 375 11.78 6.85 -6.18
CA PRO A 375 11.20 5.53 -6.42
C PRO A 375 9.95 5.23 -5.60
N VAL A 376 9.93 5.64 -4.32
CA VAL A 376 8.77 5.43 -3.44
C VAL A 376 7.58 6.29 -3.87
N LEU A 377 7.82 7.52 -4.34
CA LEU A 377 6.75 8.35 -4.93
C LEU A 377 6.19 7.72 -6.21
N LEU A 378 7.05 7.24 -7.11
CA LEU A 378 6.65 6.61 -8.37
C LEU A 378 5.83 5.32 -8.13
N GLN A 379 6.32 4.44 -7.24
CA GLN A 379 5.60 3.24 -6.81
C GLN A 379 4.24 3.60 -6.20
N THR A 380 4.19 4.60 -5.32
CA THR A 380 2.95 4.98 -4.63
C THR A 380 1.95 5.63 -5.58
N ARG A 381 2.41 6.42 -6.57
CA ARG A 381 1.57 6.93 -7.67
C ARG A 381 0.96 5.77 -8.47
N MET A 382 1.76 4.79 -8.87
CA MET A 382 1.28 3.61 -9.60
C MET A 382 0.19 2.87 -8.80
N LEU A 383 0.39 2.66 -7.50
CA LEU A 383 -0.63 2.04 -6.63
C LEU A 383 -1.92 2.85 -6.57
N PHE A 384 -1.87 4.19 -6.55
CA PHE A 384 -3.08 5.02 -6.62
C PHE A 384 -3.75 5.03 -8.00
N GLU A 385 -2.98 4.96 -9.09
CA GLU A 385 -3.48 4.87 -10.47
C GLU A 385 -4.12 3.50 -10.78
N ILE A 386 -3.70 2.44 -10.08
CA ILE A 386 -4.39 1.16 -10.04
C ILE A 386 -5.64 1.25 -9.16
N ALA A 387 -5.56 1.90 -7.99
CA ALA A 387 -6.69 2.07 -7.10
C ALA A 387 -7.87 2.83 -7.75
N THR A 388 -7.62 3.92 -8.50
CA THR A 388 -8.70 4.66 -9.18
C THR A 388 -9.40 3.84 -10.27
N ARG A 389 -8.68 2.94 -10.96
CA ARG A 389 -9.24 2.00 -11.93
C ARG A 389 -10.02 0.87 -11.26
N THR A 390 -9.39 0.18 -10.29
CA THR A 390 -9.94 -1.05 -9.70
C THR A 390 -11.06 -0.77 -8.69
N LEU A 391 -10.98 0.34 -7.92
CA LEU A 391 -12.00 0.71 -6.95
C LEU A 391 -13.15 1.54 -7.55
N GLY A 392 -13.18 1.76 -8.87
CA GLY A 392 -14.19 2.60 -9.56
C GLY A 392 -15.65 2.14 -9.48
N ARG A 393 -15.95 1.06 -8.75
CA ARG A 393 -17.30 0.57 -8.41
C ARG A 393 -17.61 0.59 -6.90
N ARG A 394 -16.74 1.21 -6.09
CA ARG A 394 -16.96 1.44 -4.65
C ARG A 394 -17.73 2.73 -4.40
N SER A 395 -18.08 3.01 -3.14
CA SER A 395 -18.77 4.25 -2.78
C SER A 395 -17.99 5.50 -3.23
N ASP A 396 -18.70 6.55 -3.65
CA ASP A 396 -18.10 7.76 -4.24
C ASP A 396 -16.98 8.37 -3.38
N TRP A 397 -17.09 8.30 -2.05
CA TRP A 397 -16.09 8.81 -1.12
C TRP A 397 -14.76 8.03 -1.17
N VAL A 398 -14.78 6.72 -1.46
CA VAL A 398 -13.58 5.89 -1.68
C VAL A 398 -12.96 6.25 -3.03
N VAL A 399 -13.78 6.37 -4.08
CA VAL A 399 -13.33 6.75 -5.43
C VAL A 399 -12.69 8.14 -5.40
N SER A 400 -13.34 9.11 -4.75
CA SER A 400 -12.79 10.46 -4.52
C SER A 400 -11.51 10.43 -3.67
N SER A 401 -11.41 9.55 -2.67
CA SER A 401 -10.18 9.39 -1.87
C SER A 401 -9.02 8.81 -2.70
N ALA A 402 -9.29 7.89 -3.63
CA ALA A 402 -8.28 7.35 -4.54
C ALA A 402 -7.79 8.41 -5.53
N TRP A 403 -8.70 9.22 -6.09
CA TRP A 403 -8.33 10.33 -6.97
C TRP A 403 -7.51 11.40 -6.24
N GLY A 404 -7.95 11.91 -5.09
CA GLY A 404 -7.18 12.91 -4.33
C GLY A 404 -5.81 12.40 -3.86
N ALA A 405 -5.66 11.10 -3.64
CA ALA A 405 -4.37 10.48 -3.34
C ALA A 405 -3.44 10.42 -4.57
N LEU A 406 -3.98 10.06 -5.74
CA LEU A 406 -3.27 10.09 -7.03
C LEU A 406 -2.82 11.51 -7.39
N GLU A 407 -3.68 12.51 -7.23
CA GLU A 407 -3.36 13.92 -7.50
C GLU A 407 -2.22 14.42 -6.62
N ASN A 408 -2.26 14.14 -5.32
CA ASN A 408 -1.20 14.51 -4.37
C ASN A 408 0.14 13.83 -4.71
N ALA A 409 0.11 12.56 -5.17
CA ALA A 409 1.31 11.85 -5.62
C ALA A 409 1.89 12.46 -6.90
N SER A 410 1.06 12.69 -7.93
CA SER A 410 1.48 13.35 -9.17
C SER A 410 2.00 14.76 -8.92
N ALA A 411 1.31 15.58 -8.11
CA ALA A 411 1.74 16.93 -7.76
C ALA A 411 3.09 16.97 -7.02
N ARG A 412 3.43 15.93 -6.24
CA ARG A 412 4.75 15.80 -5.59
C ARG A 412 5.85 15.35 -6.54
N LEU A 413 5.52 14.50 -7.52
CA LEU A 413 6.46 14.10 -8.58
C LEU A 413 6.78 15.27 -9.52
N ILE A 414 5.78 16.06 -9.93
CA ILE A 414 5.99 17.28 -10.75
C ILE A 414 6.88 18.30 -10.01
N LYS A 415 6.86 18.33 -8.67
CA LYS A 415 7.67 19.25 -7.84
C LYS A 415 9.09 18.72 -7.52
N LYS A 416 9.61 17.76 -8.29
CA LYS A 416 10.98 17.25 -8.14
C LYS A 416 11.99 18.06 -8.99
N PRO A 417 13.26 18.18 -8.55
CA PRO A 417 14.26 19.01 -9.23
C PRO A 417 14.84 18.38 -10.52
N ASN A 418 14.48 17.15 -10.86
CA ASN A 418 14.85 16.54 -12.13
C ASN A 418 13.79 16.94 -13.17
N VAL A 419 14.05 18.01 -13.93
CA VAL A 419 13.08 18.58 -14.87
C VAL A 419 13.05 17.79 -16.17
N ASP A 420 12.04 16.94 -16.32
CA ASP A 420 11.59 16.36 -17.59
C ASP A 420 10.22 16.96 -17.93
N GLY A 421 10.16 17.77 -18.99
CA GLY A 421 8.94 18.46 -19.39
C GLY A 421 7.81 17.51 -19.80
N ASP A 422 8.12 16.40 -20.48
CA ASP A 422 7.11 15.42 -20.92
C ASP A 422 6.52 14.66 -19.73
N GLU A 423 7.35 14.23 -18.78
CA GLU A 423 6.86 13.60 -17.55
C GLU A 423 6.06 14.60 -16.70
N MET A 424 6.51 15.85 -16.56
CA MET A 424 5.75 16.89 -15.86
C MET A 424 4.38 17.15 -16.52
N ILE A 425 4.31 17.20 -17.85
CA ILE A 425 3.06 17.32 -18.63
C ILE A 425 2.15 16.11 -18.41
N ARG A 426 2.69 14.88 -18.53
CA ARG A 426 1.96 13.62 -18.35
C ARG A 426 1.34 13.53 -16.96
N LEU A 427 2.09 13.92 -15.93
CA LEU A 427 1.61 13.98 -14.54
C LEU A 427 0.58 15.10 -14.35
N PHE A 428 0.76 16.29 -14.92
CA PHE A 428 -0.15 17.42 -14.76
C PHE A 428 -1.54 17.14 -15.35
N LYS A 429 -1.62 16.38 -16.45
CA LYS A 429 -2.89 15.87 -17.01
C LYS A 429 -3.70 15.02 -16.03
N THR A 430 -3.08 14.41 -15.01
CA THR A 430 -3.78 13.62 -13.98
C THR A 430 -4.37 14.46 -12.83
N LEU A 431 -3.99 15.74 -12.73
CA LEU A 431 -4.57 16.68 -11.77
C LEU A 431 -5.92 17.17 -12.30
N ARG A 432 -6.98 17.02 -11.51
CA ARG A 432 -8.35 17.53 -11.78
C ARG A 432 -8.71 18.67 -10.84
N ASN A 433 -8.09 18.72 -9.65
CA ASN A 433 -8.28 19.78 -8.67
C ASN A 433 -7.48 21.06 -9.00
N ASP A 434 -8.19 22.18 -9.17
CA ASP A 434 -7.61 23.48 -9.55
C ASP A 434 -6.63 24.07 -8.54
N GLN A 435 -6.89 23.95 -7.23
CA GLN A 435 -5.93 24.37 -6.21
C GLN A 435 -4.63 23.58 -6.32
N THR A 436 -4.71 22.27 -6.58
CA THR A 436 -3.54 21.40 -6.71
C THR A 436 -2.71 21.75 -7.97
N ARG A 437 -3.37 22.15 -9.07
CA ARG A 437 -2.69 22.70 -10.26
C ARG A 437 -2.00 24.02 -9.96
N ALA A 438 -2.72 24.98 -9.35
CA ALA A 438 -2.17 26.27 -8.97
C ALA A 438 -0.98 26.14 -7.99
N ASP A 439 -1.04 25.19 -7.04
CA ASP A 439 0.05 24.87 -6.13
C ASP A 439 1.29 24.30 -6.84
N VAL A 440 1.12 23.62 -7.98
CA VAL A 440 2.23 23.14 -8.85
C VAL A 440 2.82 24.30 -9.66
N VAL A 441 1.96 25.11 -10.29
CA VAL A 441 2.31 26.31 -11.04
C VAL A 441 3.11 27.28 -10.17
N ASN A 442 2.58 27.66 -9.01
CA ASN A 442 3.20 28.64 -8.12
C ASN A 442 4.51 28.12 -7.48
N TYR A 443 4.65 26.80 -7.27
CA TYR A 443 5.93 26.21 -6.88
C TYR A 443 7.00 26.46 -7.95
N TRP A 444 6.69 26.17 -9.22
CA TRP A 444 7.67 26.30 -10.31
C TRP A 444 7.97 27.74 -10.66
N ARG A 445 6.99 28.64 -10.61
CA ARG A 445 7.20 30.09 -10.70
C ARG A 445 8.22 30.59 -9.66
N GLY A 446 8.05 30.20 -8.39
CA GLY A 446 9.01 30.51 -7.33
C GLY A 446 10.42 29.93 -7.54
N LYS A 447 10.55 28.83 -8.30
CA LYS A 447 11.84 28.22 -8.69
C LYS A 447 12.49 28.88 -9.91
N ILE A 448 11.69 29.41 -10.84
CA ILE A 448 12.16 30.24 -11.95
C ILE A 448 12.84 31.49 -11.40
N THR A 449 12.23 32.19 -10.44
CA THR A 449 12.82 33.41 -9.87
C THR A 449 14.12 33.16 -9.10
N HIS A 450 14.28 31.99 -8.46
CA HIS A 450 15.31 31.77 -7.43
C HIS A 450 16.12 30.46 -7.53
N GLY A 451 16.48 29.99 -8.73
CA GLY A 451 17.51 28.94 -8.84
C GLY A 451 17.83 28.38 -10.23
N TYR A 452 16.84 28.21 -11.11
CA TYR A 452 17.08 27.59 -12.42
C TYR A 452 17.66 28.58 -13.43
N ASN A 453 18.92 28.43 -13.79
CA ASN A 453 19.64 29.33 -14.70
C ASN A 453 20.24 28.62 -15.93
N ASP A 454 20.03 27.31 -16.10
CA ASP A 454 20.56 26.52 -17.21
C ASP A 454 19.57 26.45 -18.39
N LYS A 455 20.08 26.55 -19.63
CA LYS A 455 19.26 26.50 -20.86
C LYS A 455 18.36 25.24 -20.93
N PRO A 456 18.84 24.00 -20.68
CA PRO A 456 18.02 22.81 -20.85
C PRO A 456 16.80 22.77 -19.91
N SER A 457 16.99 22.98 -18.60
CA SER A 457 15.87 22.94 -17.65
C SER A 457 14.88 24.08 -17.86
N LEU A 458 15.35 25.26 -18.28
CA LEU A 458 14.45 26.38 -18.60
C LEU A 458 13.57 26.07 -19.82
N LEU A 459 14.11 25.46 -20.88
CA LEU A 459 13.33 25.04 -22.05
C LEU A 459 12.31 23.94 -21.68
N GLN A 460 12.71 22.96 -20.87
CA GLN A 460 11.79 21.91 -20.39
C GLN A 460 10.67 22.49 -19.51
N LEU A 461 10.97 23.46 -18.64
CA LEU A 461 9.96 24.19 -17.87
C LEU A 461 9.03 25.01 -18.78
N ALA A 462 9.55 25.66 -19.82
CA ALA A 462 8.73 26.48 -20.71
C ALA A 462 7.74 25.63 -21.52
N ARG A 463 8.22 24.48 -22.04
CA ARG A 463 7.39 23.47 -22.69
C ARG A 463 6.31 22.92 -21.74
N PHE A 464 6.65 22.69 -20.47
CA PHE A 464 5.67 22.35 -19.43
C PHE A 464 4.62 23.45 -19.22
N PHE A 465 5.02 24.73 -19.11
CA PHE A 465 4.08 25.83 -18.85
C PHE A 465 3.11 26.11 -20.00
N ASP A 466 3.55 26.07 -21.26
CA ASP A 466 2.64 26.22 -22.42
C ASP A 466 1.64 25.05 -22.46
N ALA A 467 2.12 23.81 -22.38
CA ALA A 467 1.25 22.64 -22.35
C ALA A 467 0.29 22.65 -21.14
N ALA A 468 0.75 23.05 -19.95
CA ALA A 468 -0.10 23.22 -18.76
C ALA A 468 -1.20 24.27 -19.00
N THR A 469 -0.91 25.35 -19.73
CA THR A 469 -1.90 26.35 -20.13
C THR A 469 -2.97 25.74 -21.06
N GLN A 470 -2.58 24.95 -22.07
CA GLN A 470 -3.54 24.30 -22.96
C GLN A 470 -4.39 23.25 -22.21
N ILE A 471 -3.78 22.38 -21.40
CA ILE A 471 -4.48 21.39 -20.56
C ILE A 471 -5.50 22.08 -19.63
N THR A 472 -5.14 23.24 -19.08
CA THR A 472 -6.00 23.98 -18.16
C THR A 472 -7.19 24.63 -18.89
N LYS A 473 -7.03 25.05 -20.15
CA LYS A 473 -8.14 25.50 -21.01
C LYS A 473 -9.05 24.35 -21.43
N GLU A 474 -8.47 23.23 -21.88
CA GLU A 474 -9.20 22.05 -22.38
C GLU A 474 -10.16 21.44 -21.35
N GLN A 475 -9.80 21.45 -20.06
CA GLN A 475 -10.59 20.82 -19.01
C GLN A 475 -11.65 21.74 -18.33
N VAL A 476 -11.90 22.93 -18.88
CA VAL A 476 -12.95 23.88 -18.41
C VAL A 476 -12.81 24.21 -16.92
N ASN A 477 -11.59 24.61 -16.54
CA ASN A 477 -11.22 24.95 -15.16
C ASN A 477 -11.50 26.42 -14.85
N GLY A 478 -11.33 26.84 -13.59
CA GLY A 478 -11.44 28.25 -13.23
C GLY A 478 -10.40 29.12 -13.93
N ASP A 479 -10.82 30.25 -14.51
CA ASP A 479 -9.99 31.15 -15.33
C ASP A 479 -8.65 31.52 -14.66
N TRP A 480 -8.68 31.74 -13.35
CA TRP A 480 -7.53 32.07 -12.51
C TRP A 480 -6.38 31.04 -12.57
N VAL A 481 -6.65 29.76 -12.88
CA VAL A 481 -5.60 28.74 -13.09
C VAL A 481 -5.00 28.88 -14.48
N VAL A 482 -5.81 29.21 -15.50
CA VAL A 482 -5.32 29.52 -16.85
C VAL A 482 -4.41 30.74 -16.77
N ASP A 483 -4.84 31.80 -16.10
CA ASP A 483 -4.04 33.01 -15.86
C ASP A 483 -2.73 32.69 -15.14
N ALA A 484 -2.76 31.86 -14.10
CA ALA A 484 -1.55 31.46 -13.36
C ALA A 484 -0.59 30.65 -14.24
N THR A 485 -1.08 29.73 -15.09
CA THR A 485 -0.24 29.00 -16.05
C THR A 485 0.35 29.91 -17.12
N ALA A 486 -0.45 30.82 -17.69
CA ALA A 486 -0.02 31.76 -18.72
C ALA A 486 0.99 32.79 -18.19
N PHE A 487 0.81 33.27 -16.95
CA PHE A 487 1.79 34.12 -16.28
C PHE A 487 3.10 33.37 -16.01
N GLY A 488 3.03 32.09 -15.61
CA GLY A 488 4.21 31.24 -15.50
C GLY A 488 4.93 31.03 -16.84
N ALA A 489 4.18 30.87 -17.94
CA ALA A 489 4.71 30.82 -19.31
C ALA A 489 5.37 32.15 -19.73
N SER A 490 4.87 33.29 -19.25
CA SER A 490 5.49 34.61 -19.45
C SER A 490 6.77 34.77 -18.62
N GLU A 491 6.76 34.41 -17.33
CA GLU A 491 7.94 34.48 -16.44
C GLU A 491 9.10 33.59 -16.93
N ILE A 492 8.82 32.36 -17.38
CA ILE A 492 9.85 31.48 -17.95
C ILE A 492 10.37 32.03 -19.29
N THR A 493 9.49 32.54 -20.15
CA THR A 493 9.89 33.13 -21.44
C THR A 493 10.79 34.34 -21.22
N ALA A 494 10.36 35.32 -20.40
CA ALA A 494 11.16 36.50 -20.06
C ALA A 494 12.51 36.13 -19.41
N LYS A 495 12.56 35.08 -18.58
CA LYS A 495 13.83 34.59 -18.03
C LYS A 495 14.73 33.96 -19.09
N ILE A 496 14.16 33.23 -20.06
CA ILE A 496 14.90 32.73 -21.22
C ILE A 496 15.46 33.91 -22.03
N LEU A 497 14.65 34.91 -22.40
CA LEU A 497 15.14 36.09 -23.16
C LEU A 497 16.34 36.75 -22.48
N ARG A 498 16.28 36.89 -21.15
CA ARG A 498 17.28 37.59 -20.34
C ARG A 498 18.58 36.82 -20.10
N LEU A 499 18.54 35.49 -20.07
CA LEU A 499 19.73 34.65 -19.83
C LEU A 499 20.30 34.06 -21.13
N PHE A 500 19.43 33.80 -22.10
CA PHE A 500 19.71 33.08 -23.33
C PHE A 500 18.97 33.76 -24.49
N PRO A 501 19.50 34.85 -25.05
CA PRO A 501 18.94 35.53 -26.22
C PRO A 501 19.17 34.71 -27.51
N VAL A 502 18.67 33.48 -27.53
CA VAL A 502 18.92 32.46 -28.55
C VAL A 502 18.41 32.88 -29.93
N PHE A 503 17.28 33.56 -29.97
CA PHE A 503 16.65 34.13 -31.16
C PHE A 503 17.36 35.39 -31.68
N GLU A 504 18.25 36.05 -30.92
CA GLU A 504 18.96 37.23 -31.41
C GLU A 504 19.99 36.87 -32.50
N GLY A 505 20.22 37.82 -33.42
CA GLY A 505 21.25 37.71 -34.44
C GLY A 505 20.69 37.79 -35.86
N SER A 506 21.36 37.11 -36.78
CA SER A 506 21.03 37.16 -38.21
C SER A 506 20.82 35.76 -38.77
N PHE A 507 19.75 35.58 -39.53
CA PHE A 507 19.30 34.32 -40.13
C PHE A 507 19.30 34.45 -41.65
N ALA A 508 19.81 33.43 -42.33
CA ALA A 508 19.59 33.27 -43.77
C ALA A 508 18.21 32.64 -43.95
N ILE A 509 17.36 33.25 -44.78
CA ILE A 509 16.00 32.78 -45.02
C ILE A 509 15.71 32.69 -46.51
N GLU A 510 14.86 31.73 -46.87
CA GLU A 510 14.22 31.64 -48.17
C GLU A 510 12.75 32.06 -48.01
N ALA A 511 12.36 33.12 -48.71
CA ALA A 511 10.98 33.61 -48.71
C ALA A 511 10.25 33.17 -49.98
N THR A 512 9.10 32.52 -49.81
CA THR A 512 8.20 32.07 -50.88
C THR A 512 6.80 32.60 -50.63
N CYS A 513 6.06 32.97 -51.68
CA CYS A 513 4.71 33.52 -51.52
C CYS A 513 3.65 32.49 -51.91
N GLU A 514 2.63 32.35 -51.07
CA GLU A 514 1.48 31.48 -51.31
C GLU A 514 0.60 32.03 -52.46
N GLU A 515 -0.20 31.17 -53.08
CA GLU A 515 -0.85 31.46 -54.37
C GLU A 515 -1.75 32.72 -54.32
N GLY A 516 -1.38 33.74 -55.10
CA GLY A 516 -2.13 34.99 -55.25
C GLY A 516 -1.28 36.27 -55.22
N GLY A 517 -0.08 36.22 -54.62
CA GLY A 517 0.78 37.40 -54.43
C GLY A 517 1.52 37.89 -55.69
N THR A 518 0.90 38.76 -56.49
CA THR A 518 1.54 39.40 -57.66
C THR A 518 2.55 40.49 -57.27
N GLY A 519 3.68 40.11 -56.68
CA GLY A 519 4.77 41.03 -56.33
C GLY A 519 6.07 40.39 -55.82
N CYS A 520 6.05 39.12 -55.44
CA CYS A 520 7.23 38.43 -54.91
C CYS A 520 8.17 37.93 -56.01
N GLY A 521 9.24 38.69 -56.29
CA GLY A 521 10.40 38.15 -57.03
C GLY A 521 11.20 37.19 -56.14
N ALA A 522 11.76 36.12 -56.70
CA ALA A 522 12.60 35.19 -55.93
C ALA A 522 13.79 35.94 -55.29
N GLY A 523 14.01 35.73 -53.98
CA GLY A 523 15.08 36.40 -53.22
C GLY A 523 14.80 37.85 -52.80
N PHE A 524 13.56 38.35 -52.93
CA PHE A 524 13.17 39.70 -52.45
C PHE A 524 13.30 39.89 -50.92
N LEU A 525 13.40 38.77 -50.20
CA LEU A 525 13.90 38.65 -48.83
C LEU A 525 14.90 37.50 -48.83
N ASP A 526 16.03 37.69 -48.14
CA ASP A 526 17.06 36.65 -47.96
C ASP A 526 17.62 36.62 -46.52
N THR A 527 17.33 37.66 -45.72
CA THR A 527 17.88 37.85 -44.38
C THR A 527 16.77 38.25 -43.41
N MET A 528 16.69 37.57 -42.27
CA MET A 528 15.97 38.04 -41.09
C MET A 528 17.00 38.48 -40.03
N ILE A 529 16.76 39.63 -39.41
CA ILE A 529 17.52 40.11 -38.26
C ILE A 529 16.56 40.24 -37.07
N VAL A 530 16.97 39.70 -35.92
CA VAL A 530 16.23 39.77 -34.66
C VAL A 530 17.14 40.43 -33.62
N MET A 531 16.62 41.47 -32.95
CA MET A 531 17.33 42.21 -31.90
C MET A 531 16.37 42.48 -30.74
N ASN A 532 16.87 42.50 -29.51
CA ASN A 532 16.11 43.02 -28.38
C ASN A 532 16.15 44.56 -28.37
N SER A 533 14.99 45.23 -28.22
CA SER A 533 14.94 46.69 -28.19
C SER A 533 15.21 47.23 -26.78
N LEU A 534 16.26 48.05 -26.64
CA LEU A 534 16.80 48.58 -25.38
C LEU A 534 15.84 49.48 -24.57
N THR A 535 14.58 49.62 -24.98
CA THR A 535 13.64 50.63 -24.46
C THR A 535 12.32 50.08 -23.93
N ASN A 536 11.90 48.86 -24.26
CA ASN A 536 10.52 48.38 -24.02
C ASN A 536 10.38 46.87 -23.72
N ASP A 537 11.46 46.15 -23.37
CA ASP A 537 11.47 44.68 -23.15
C ASP A 537 10.91 43.83 -24.32
N ALA A 538 10.86 44.41 -25.52
CA ALA A 538 10.22 43.81 -26.69
C ALA A 538 11.22 43.64 -27.85
N LEU A 539 11.06 42.57 -28.61
CA LEU A 539 11.95 42.26 -29.71
C LEU A 539 11.61 43.11 -30.95
N GLN A 540 12.61 43.35 -31.79
CA GLN A 540 12.47 43.93 -33.12
C GLN A 540 12.90 42.88 -34.15
N VAL A 541 12.02 42.55 -35.09
CA VAL A 541 12.32 41.65 -36.21
C VAL A 541 12.27 42.43 -37.51
N SER A 542 13.32 42.30 -38.32
CA SER A 542 13.42 42.98 -39.62
C SER A 542 13.78 41.98 -40.72
N PHE A 543 12.98 41.99 -41.78
CA PHE A 543 13.19 41.17 -42.97
C PHE A 543 13.71 42.06 -44.10
N LEU A 544 14.85 41.70 -44.67
CA LEU A 544 15.55 42.50 -45.68
C LEU A 544 16.12 41.65 -46.82
N HIS A 545 16.51 42.34 -47.88
CA HIS A 545 17.33 41.81 -48.96
C HIS A 545 18.79 42.27 -48.77
N SER A 546 19.72 41.33 -48.68
CA SER A 546 21.13 41.54 -48.35
C SER A 546 21.84 42.46 -49.34
N GLY A 547 21.41 42.44 -50.61
CA GLY A 547 21.96 43.28 -51.68
C GLY A 547 21.61 44.77 -51.56
N THR A 548 20.54 45.13 -50.84
CA THR A 548 20.17 46.54 -50.60
C THR A 548 20.34 46.99 -49.15
N GLY A 549 20.30 46.06 -48.18
CA GLY A 549 20.37 46.37 -46.75
C GLY A 549 19.14 47.08 -46.19
N THR A 550 18.07 47.24 -46.97
CA THR A 550 16.83 47.91 -46.58
C THR A 550 15.80 46.89 -46.11
N ALA A 551 15.26 47.06 -44.90
CA ALA A 551 14.13 46.26 -44.44
C ALA A 551 12.88 46.49 -45.31
N ALA A 552 12.33 45.41 -45.87
CA ALA A 552 11.06 45.43 -46.59
C ALA A 552 9.88 45.22 -45.62
N PHE A 553 10.11 44.50 -44.52
CA PHE A 553 9.22 44.45 -43.36
C PHE A 553 10.03 44.69 -42.08
N ALA A 554 9.49 45.49 -41.17
CA ALA A 554 10.05 45.72 -39.86
C ALA A 554 8.92 45.71 -38.82
N PHE A 555 9.07 44.86 -37.82
CA PHE A 555 8.13 44.68 -36.73
C PHE A 555 8.77 45.21 -35.45
N SER A 556 8.23 46.31 -34.94
CA SER A 556 8.36 46.74 -33.55
C SER A 556 7.53 45.82 -32.65
N SER A 557 7.85 45.81 -31.36
CA SER A 557 7.00 45.21 -30.32
C SER A 557 6.72 43.70 -30.50
N VAL A 558 7.67 42.94 -31.06
CA VAL A 558 7.53 41.49 -31.28
C VAL A 558 7.51 40.76 -29.94
N ALA A 559 6.46 39.97 -29.73
CA ALA A 559 6.28 39.14 -28.55
C ALA A 559 6.93 37.77 -28.77
N ALA A 560 7.84 37.39 -27.88
CA ALA A 560 8.30 36.01 -27.78
C ALA A 560 7.24 35.20 -27.01
N THR A 561 6.81 34.07 -27.58
CA THR A 561 5.83 33.14 -27.00
C THR A 561 6.40 31.72 -26.93
N ARG A 562 5.65 30.77 -26.35
CA ARG A 562 6.03 29.35 -26.20
C ARG A 562 7.45 29.11 -25.62
N GLY A 563 7.90 29.92 -24.67
CA GLY A 563 9.27 29.78 -24.12
C GLY A 563 10.38 30.36 -24.99
N ALA A 564 10.07 31.38 -25.80
CA ALA A 564 10.94 31.94 -26.83
C ALA A 564 11.24 30.99 -28.01
N THR A 565 10.30 30.07 -28.29
CA THR A 565 10.30 29.22 -29.49
C THR A 565 9.32 29.70 -30.57
N SER A 566 8.56 30.76 -30.31
CA SER A 566 7.73 31.45 -31.31
C SER A 566 7.89 32.97 -31.16
N LEU A 567 7.84 33.69 -32.28
CA LEU A 567 7.91 35.14 -32.39
C LEU A 567 6.66 35.64 -33.11
N ASP A 568 5.80 36.37 -32.39
CA ASP A 568 4.50 36.85 -32.85
C ASP A 568 4.48 38.39 -32.93
N ALA A 569 4.05 38.94 -34.06
CA ALA A 569 3.99 40.40 -34.23
C ALA A 569 2.90 40.88 -35.18
N MET A 570 2.54 42.16 -35.04
CA MET A 570 1.69 42.91 -35.95
C MET A 570 2.30 44.29 -36.16
N ALA A 571 2.39 44.76 -37.40
CA ALA A 571 3.11 45.99 -37.72
C ALA A 571 2.30 47.25 -37.34
N ASP A 572 2.91 48.16 -36.57
CA ASP A 572 2.34 49.46 -36.20
C ASP A 572 2.13 50.41 -37.40
N SER A 573 2.72 50.11 -38.57
CA SER A 573 3.00 51.06 -39.66
C SER A 573 2.07 50.95 -40.87
N GLY A 574 0.77 51.22 -40.68
CA GLY A 574 -0.16 51.64 -41.74
C GLY A 574 -0.51 50.63 -42.84
N THR A 575 -0.03 49.39 -42.73
CA THR A 575 -0.47 48.21 -43.51
C THR A 575 -0.59 47.06 -42.54
N LEU A 576 -1.63 46.23 -42.65
CA LEU A 576 -1.97 45.23 -41.61
C LEU A 576 -1.12 43.96 -41.71
N SER A 577 0.21 44.14 -41.73
CA SER A 577 1.17 43.04 -41.77
C SER A 577 1.18 42.30 -40.43
N LYS A 578 1.10 40.97 -40.45
CA LYS A 578 1.31 40.10 -39.29
C LYS A 578 2.48 39.17 -39.54
N MET A 579 3.14 38.72 -38.48
CA MET A 579 4.27 37.82 -38.51
C MET A 579 4.12 36.74 -37.43
N HIS A 580 4.43 35.51 -37.80
CA HIS A 580 4.60 34.38 -36.90
C HIS A 580 5.84 33.60 -37.32
N VAL A 581 6.80 33.42 -36.42
CA VAL A 581 8.05 32.65 -36.69
C VAL A 581 8.31 31.69 -35.54
N ASP A 582 8.17 30.39 -35.79
CA ASP A 582 8.69 29.37 -34.88
C ASP A 582 10.23 29.31 -35.04
N TYR A 583 10.95 29.20 -33.91
CA TYR A 583 12.40 29.10 -33.82
C TYR A 583 12.78 27.85 -33.02
N ASP A 584 13.64 27.01 -33.60
CA ASP A 584 14.19 25.83 -32.94
C ASP A 584 15.50 26.19 -32.19
N PRO A 585 15.51 26.15 -30.85
CA PRO A 585 16.69 26.49 -30.04
C PRO A 585 17.75 25.39 -29.99
N GLU A 586 17.54 24.22 -30.61
CA GLU A 586 18.51 23.13 -30.75
C GLU A 586 19.24 23.20 -32.10
N THR A 587 18.50 23.39 -33.21
CA THR A 587 19.09 23.45 -34.57
C THR A 587 19.38 24.86 -35.08
N GLY A 588 18.78 25.88 -34.48
CA GLY A 588 18.85 27.27 -34.94
C GLY A 588 18.00 27.57 -36.19
N THR A 589 17.12 26.65 -36.61
CA THR A 589 16.22 26.89 -37.76
C THR A 589 15.07 27.81 -37.40
N VAL A 590 14.55 28.51 -38.42
CA VAL A 590 13.36 29.36 -38.34
C VAL A 590 12.37 28.98 -39.44
N ASP A 591 11.10 28.80 -39.07
CA ASP A 591 9.99 28.48 -39.97
C ASP A 591 8.82 29.40 -39.64
N GLY A 592 8.10 29.91 -40.62
CA GLY A 592 7.02 30.85 -40.33
C GLY A 592 6.39 31.51 -41.53
N TRP A 593 5.72 32.63 -41.27
CA TRP A 593 5.07 33.42 -42.29
C TRP A 593 4.93 34.90 -41.92
N ILE A 594 4.88 35.73 -42.96
CA ILE A 594 4.43 37.12 -42.93
C ILE A 594 3.14 37.20 -43.74
N ASP A 595 2.03 37.57 -43.11
CA ASP A 595 0.77 37.84 -43.81
C ASP A 595 0.69 39.33 -44.13
N ASN A 596 0.71 39.68 -45.41
CA ASN A 596 0.38 41.00 -45.93
C ASN A 596 -0.71 40.83 -47.00
N SER A 597 -1.88 40.34 -46.57
CA SER A 597 -3.11 40.24 -47.34
C SER A 597 -3.46 41.49 -48.16
N ASP A 598 -3.06 42.67 -47.68
CA ASP A 598 -3.33 43.96 -48.30
C ASP A 598 -2.54 44.22 -49.61
N ARG A 599 -1.42 43.50 -49.85
CA ARG A 599 -0.53 43.76 -51.01
C ARG A 599 0.16 42.53 -51.63
N LEU A 600 0.62 41.59 -50.81
CA LEU A 600 1.52 40.50 -51.24
C LEU A 600 0.99 39.10 -50.89
N GLY A 601 -0.12 39.01 -50.16
CA GLY A 601 -0.63 37.75 -49.62
C GLY A 601 0.25 37.23 -48.48
N LYS A 602 0.26 35.91 -48.30
CA LYS A 602 1.01 35.25 -47.24
C LYS A 602 2.36 34.77 -47.77
N ILE A 603 3.43 35.29 -47.17
CA ILE A 603 4.83 34.99 -47.47
C ILE A 603 5.28 33.95 -46.46
N ARG A 604 5.57 32.72 -46.89
CA ARG A 604 6.20 31.70 -46.06
C ARG A 604 7.72 31.94 -46.02
N ILE A 605 8.30 31.78 -44.84
CA ILE A 605 9.74 31.84 -44.60
C ILE A 605 10.23 30.51 -44.02
N HIS A 606 11.40 30.07 -44.46
CA HIS A 606 12.18 28.96 -43.88
C HIS A 606 13.65 29.37 -43.87
N GLY A 607 14.45 28.94 -42.89
CA GLY A 607 15.85 29.33 -42.82
C GLY A 607 16.60 28.86 -41.58
N ALA A 608 17.83 29.38 -41.41
CA ALA A 608 18.72 29.03 -40.32
C ALA A 608 19.54 30.22 -39.81
N GLN A 609 19.87 30.21 -38.52
CA GLN A 609 20.70 31.20 -37.86
C GLN A 609 22.12 31.17 -38.44
N MET A 610 22.54 32.25 -39.11
CA MET A 610 23.91 32.40 -39.62
C MET A 610 24.91 32.76 -38.51
N ARG A 611 24.44 33.50 -37.50
CA ARG A 611 25.20 33.98 -36.34
C ARG A 611 24.28 34.22 -35.17
N SER A 612 24.62 33.67 -34.01
CA SER A 612 24.05 34.03 -32.70
C SER A 612 25.05 34.86 -31.89
N PRO A 613 24.61 35.84 -31.08
CA PRO A 613 25.44 36.43 -30.04
C PRO A 613 26.05 35.39 -29.10
N VAL A 614 25.37 34.26 -28.87
CA VAL A 614 25.84 33.17 -27.99
C VAL A 614 27.17 32.58 -28.46
N GLU A 615 27.39 32.42 -29.76
CA GLU A 615 28.67 31.93 -30.31
C GLU A 615 29.86 32.88 -30.03
N VAL A 616 29.55 34.16 -29.86
CA VAL A 616 30.52 35.21 -29.49
C VAL A 616 30.77 35.21 -27.98
N TYR A 617 29.72 35.00 -27.17
CA TYR A 617 29.81 34.91 -25.71
C TYR A 617 30.56 33.65 -25.23
N ASP A 618 30.19 32.47 -25.74
CA ASP A 618 30.82 31.18 -25.40
C ASP A 618 32.26 31.04 -25.92
N GLY A 619 32.73 32.02 -26.70
CA GLY A 619 34.14 32.14 -27.10
C GLY A 619 34.62 31.17 -28.17
N GLN A 620 33.71 30.45 -28.83
CA GLN A 620 34.05 29.61 -29.99
C GLN A 620 34.30 30.44 -31.26
N ALA A 621 33.80 31.67 -31.33
CA ALA A 621 34.20 32.63 -32.35
C ALA A 621 35.71 32.99 -32.25
N GLU A 622 36.38 33.09 -33.41
CA GLU A 622 37.84 33.30 -33.55
C GLU A 622 38.33 34.58 -32.83
N ARG A 623 38.82 34.43 -31.59
CA ARG A 623 39.28 35.53 -30.72
C ARG A 623 40.59 36.14 -31.25
N ILE A 624 40.56 37.43 -31.61
CA ILE A 624 41.72 38.18 -32.09
C ILE A 624 41.91 39.43 -31.20
N ALA A 625 42.98 39.47 -30.42
CA ALA A 625 43.32 40.58 -29.51
C ALA A 625 44.41 41.53 -30.10
N PHE A 626 44.62 42.69 -29.46
CA PHE A 626 45.67 43.67 -29.79
C PHE A 626 46.15 44.39 -28.51
N SER A 627 47.39 44.89 -28.49
CA SER A 627 47.96 45.70 -27.40
C SER A 627 49.02 46.68 -27.91
N VAL A 628 49.22 47.80 -27.18
CA VAL A 628 50.32 48.79 -27.27
C VAL A 628 50.45 49.41 -25.89
N GLU A 629 51.68 49.77 -25.48
CA GLU A 629 51.95 50.48 -24.24
C GLU A 629 51.48 51.95 -24.31
N VAL A 630 50.88 52.45 -23.22
CA VAL A 630 50.44 53.86 -23.12
C VAL A 630 51.47 54.65 -22.33
N GLY A 631 52.13 55.61 -23.00
CA GLY A 631 52.91 56.64 -22.32
C GLY A 631 52.00 57.66 -21.61
N ASP A 632 52.46 58.19 -20.48
CA ASP A 632 51.61 58.98 -19.56
C ASP A 632 50.88 60.18 -20.18
N LYS A 633 49.61 60.33 -19.76
CA LYS A 633 48.70 61.48 -19.96
C LYS A 633 48.04 61.64 -21.34
N LEU A 634 46.95 60.90 -21.54
CA LEU A 634 45.86 61.34 -22.42
C LEU A 634 45.06 62.48 -21.74
N VAL A 635 45.21 63.71 -22.25
CA VAL A 635 44.36 64.86 -21.87
C VAL A 635 43.76 65.47 -23.13
N PHE A 636 42.43 65.48 -23.24
CA PHE A 636 41.73 66.24 -24.28
C PHE A 636 41.80 67.75 -23.94
N PRO A 637 42.48 68.59 -24.73
CA PRO A 637 42.48 70.04 -24.50
C PRO A 637 41.12 70.60 -24.93
N LYS A 638 40.55 71.52 -24.13
CA LYS A 638 39.26 72.19 -24.41
C LYS A 638 39.20 72.95 -25.76
N THR A 639 40.33 73.08 -26.44
CA THR A 639 40.54 73.88 -27.66
C THR A 639 40.84 73.06 -28.92
N VAL A 640 40.92 71.73 -28.85
CA VAL A 640 41.10 70.86 -30.04
C VAL A 640 39.72 70.30 -30.45
N PRO A 641 39.09 70.78 -31.54
CA PRO A 641 37.74 70.36 -31.89
C PRO A 641 37.66 68.96 -32.51
N GLU A 642 38.79 68.40 -32.94
CA GLU A 642 38.86 67.25 -33.85
C GLU A 642 40.13 66.42 -33.58
N LEU A 643 39.96 65.22 -33.00
CA LEU A 643 41.02 64.22 -32.85
C LEU A 643 41.15 63.45 -34.18
N ASP A 644 42.25 63.65 -34.91
CA ASP A 644 42.51 63.08 -36.24
C ASP A 644 43.57 61.97 -36.19
N VAL A 645 43.16 60.72 -36.01
CA VAL A 645 44.06 59.55 -35.98
C VAL A 645 44.15 58.92 -37.37
N ARG A 646 45.37 58.77 -37.87
CA ARG A 646 45.65 58.14 -39.17
C ARG A 646 46.42 56.85 -38.97
N GLY A 647 46.06 55.83 -39.74
CA GLY A 647 46.75 54.54 -39.74
C GLY A 647 46.64 53.87 -41.11
N THR A 648 46.99 52.59 -41.17
CA THR A 648 46.67 51.75 -42.33
C THR A 648 45.84 50.55 -41.91
N TYR A 649 44.90 50.14 -42.77
CA TYR A 649 44.12 48.92 -42.65
C TYR A 649 44.37 48.09 -43.91
N ASP A 650 44.98 46.92 -43.75
CA ASP A 650 45.57 46.11 -44.84
C ASP A 650 46.24 46.96 -45.94
N LYS A 651 47.26 47.73 -45.52
CA LYS A 651 48.07 48.65 -46.35
C LYS A 651 47.34 49.89 -46.90
N TYR A 652 46.01 49.98 -46.84
CA TYR A 652 45.27 51.18 -47.27
C TYR A 652 45.24 52.25 -46.17
N PRO A 653 45.44 53.54 -46.49
CA PRO A 653 45.36 54.62 -45.51
C PRO A 653 43.92 54.84 -45.01
N VAL A 654 43.77 54.87 -43.69
CA VAL A 654 42.49 55.11 -42.99
C VAL A 654 42.62 56.29 -42.03
N ARG A 655 41.51 57.00 -41.82
CA ARG A 655 41.46 58.25 -41.03
C ARG A 655 40.23 58.27 -40.13
N LEU A 656 40.45 58.07 -38.83
CA LEU A 656 39.42 58.23 -37.80
C LEU A 656 39.43 59.67 -37.31
N ARG A 657 38.29 60.37 -37.42
CA ARG A 657 38.12 61.71 -36.85
C ARG A 657 37.04 61.72 -35.78
N VAL A 658 37.38 62.07 -34.56
CA VAL A 658 36.41 62.29 -33.48
C VAL A 658 36.26 63.78 -33.25
N ARG A 659 35.08 64.35 -33.52
CA ARG A 659 34.83 65.79 -33.52
C ARG A 659 33.84 66.18 -32.41
N SER A 660 34.18 67.24 -31.69
CA SER A 660 33.27 67.92 -30.78
C SER A 660 32.39 68.90 -31.58
N LEU A 661 31.07 68.75 -31.45
CA LEU A 661 30.06 69.63 -32.03
C LEU A 661 29.19 70.16 -30.90
N SER A 662 29.17 71.48 -30.69
CA SER A 662 28.24 72.09 -29.75
C SER A 662 26.98 72.56 -30.47
N ALA A 663 25.82 72.20 -29.92
CA ALA A 663 24.51 72.69 -30.31
C ALA A 663 23.70 72.94 -29.04
N ASN A 664 23.02 74.08 -28.96
CA ASN A 664 22.17 74.48 -27.83
C ASN A 664 22.83 74.39 -26.43
N GLY A 665 24.16 74.51 -26.35
CA GLY A 665 24.93 74.46 -25.10
C GLY A 665 25.36 73.05 -24.64
N GLU A 666 24.80 71.97 -25.21
CA GLU A 666 25.33 70.63 -25.01
C GLU A 666 26.58 70.39 -25.90
N THR A 667 27.47 69.48 -25.48
CA THR A 667 28.68 69.11 -26.22
C THR A 667 28.53 67.68 -26.75
N VAL A 668 28.29 67.54 -28.06
CA VAL A 668 28.12 66.25 -28.72
C VAL A 668 29.47 65.78 -29.27
N ILE A 669 29.87 64.55 -28.93
CA ILE A 669 31.07 63.91 -29.48
C ILE A 669 30.62 62.99 -30.63
N GLY A 670 30.94 63.37 -31.88
CA GLY A 670 30.64 62.59 -33.07
C GLY A 670 31.90 61.96 -33.68
N ALA A 671 31.87 60.65 -33.97
CA ALA A 671 32.98 59.95 -34.62
C ALA A 671 32.70 59.69 -36.10
N ILE A 672 33.64 60.05 -36.97
CA ILE A 672 33.60 59.86 -38.42
C ILE A 672 34.83 59.04 -38.84
N LEU A 673 34.62 57.75 -39.12
CA LEU A 673 35.65 56.89 -39.72
C LEU A 673 35.63 57.08 -41.25
N THR A 674 36.72 57.62 -41.82
CA THR A 674 36.83 57.92 -43.25
C THR A 674 37.84 56.99 -43.93
N PHE A 675 37.38 56.23 -44.92
CA PHE A 675 38.23 55.43 -45.80
C PHE A 675 38.68 56.29 -46.99
N THR A 676 39.98 56.53 -47.15
CA THR A 676 40.47 57.55 -48.10
C THR A 676 40.25 57.17 -49.58
N THR A 677 39.99 55.89 -49.86
CA THR A 677 39.76 55.32 -51.20
C THR A 677 38.31 54.94 -51.49
N VAL A 678 37.38 55.09 -50.53
CA VAL A 678 35.95 54.74 -50.72
C VAL A 678 35.08 55.93 -50.32
N LYS A 679 34.48 56.60 -51.30
CA LYS A 679 33.63 57.77 -51.04
C LYS A 679 32.29 57.35 -50.41
N ASN A 680 31.84 58.17 -49.45
CA ASN A 680 30.48 58.21 -48.90
C ASN A 680 30.03 56.95 -48.15
N ILE A 681 30.56 56.76 -46.94
CA ILE A 681 29.80 56.17 -45.83
C ILE A 681 29.61 57.28 -44.78
N GLN A 682 28.37 57.50 -44.34
CA GLN A 682 28.05 58.34 -43.17
C GLN A 682 27.34 57.46 -42.15
N ILE A 683 27.68 57.65 -40.88
CA ILE A 683 27.06 56.97 -39.74
C ILE A 683 26.65 58.08 -38.76
N ALA A 684 25.42 58.02 -38.25
CA ALA A 684 24.89 58.95 -37.27
C ALA A 684 24.31 58.16 -36.09
N PHE A 685 24.53 58.68 -34.88
CA PHE A 685 24.07 58.08 -33.63
C PHE A 685 23.09 59.03 -32.94
N GLN A 686 22.10 58.48 -32.21
CA GLN A 686 21.20 59.26 -31.36
C GLN A 686 21.11 58.67 -29.94
N ARG A 687 20.52 59.48 -29.05
CA ARG A 687 20.64 59.43 -27.58
C ARG A 687 19.93 58.22 -26.95
N GLY A 688 20.59 57.53 -26.04
CA GLY A 688 20.04 56.50 -25.15
C GLY A 688 20.79 56.46 -23.82
N THR A 689 20.13 56.01 -22.76
CA THR A 689 20.70 55.92 -21.40
C THR A 689 21.34 54.54 -21.18
N TYR A 690 22.45 54.47 -20.44
CA TYR A 690 23.24 53.25 -20.25
C TYR A 690 22.80 52.46 -19.01
N ASP A 691 22.55 51.16 -19.15
CA ASP A 691 22.48 50.20 -18.04
C ASP A 691 23.60 49.15 -18.25
N PRO A 692 24.49 48.88 -17.28
CA PRO A 692 25.60 47.91 -17.43
C PRO A 692 25.20 46.43 -17.57
N ALA A 693 23.92 46.10 -17.77
CA ALA A 693 23.40 44.75 -17.58
C ALA A 693 23.88 43.68 -18.60
N THR A 694 23.96 44.03 -19.88
CA THR A 694 24.45 43.19 -20.99
C THR A 694 24.61 44.11 -22.20
N GLY A 695 25.77 44.09 -22.89
CA GLY A 695 25.98 44.98 -24.02
C GLY A 695 27.10 44.54 -24.96
N VAL A 696 26.73 44.18 -26.19
CA VAL A 696 27.67 43.93 -27.30
C VAL A 696 27.20 44.66 -28.54
N LEU A 697 28.12 45.37 -29.19
CA LEU A 697 27.91 46.03 -30.47
C LEU A 697 28.37 45.07 -31.60
N VAL A 698 27.44 44.37 -32.24
CA VAL A 698 27.75 43.44 -33.34
C VAL A 698 27.62 44.12 -34.70
N LEU A 699 28.64 43.95 -35.56
CA LEU A 699 28.62 44.36 -36.97
C LEU A 699 28.68 43.11 -37.87
N THR A 700 27.77 43.01 -38.84
CA THR A 700 27.75 41.93 -39.83
C THR A 700 27.70 42.49 -41.26
N GLY A 701 28.05 41.64 -42.24
CA GLY A 701 28.05 41.98 -43.66
C GLY A 701 28.99 41.07 -44.45
N GLN A 702 28.66 40.83 -45.71
CA GLN A 702 29.51 40.13 -46.68
C GLN A 702 29.45 40.83 -48.04
N ARG A 703 30.42 40.51 -48.90
CA ARG A 703 30.53 41.00 -50.28
C ARG A 703 30.91 39.84 -51.21
N PRO A 704 30.47 39.86 -52.48
CA PRO A 704 31.20 39.19 -53.56
C PRO A 704 32.47 40.00 -53.91
N ASN A 705 33.43 40.08 -52.97
CA ASN A 705 34.87 40.36 -53.15
C ASN A 705 35.56 40.58 -51.80
N GLY A 706 36.20 39.53 -51.27
CA GLY A 706 37.33 39.54 -50.34
C GLY A 706 37.34 40.59 -49.21
N ALA A 707 36.48 40.46 -48.20
CA ALA A 707 36.53 41.29 -46.99
C ALA A 707 36.36 40.45 -45.72
N ARG A 708 37.27 40.62 -44.75
CA ARG A 708 37.02 40.38 -43.32
C ARG A 708 36.76 41.73 -42.62
N VAL A 709 36.10 41.71 -41.47
CA VAL A 709 35.55 42.90 -40.77
C VAL A 709 36.02 42.93 -39.31
N LYS A 710 36.14 44.11 -38.68
CA LYS A 710 36.48 44.34 -37.25
C LYS A 710 36.11 45.77 -36.81
N LEU A 711 35.75 46.09 -35.55
CA LEU A 711 35.23 45.30 -34.40
C LEU A 711 34.31 46.23 -33.53
N VAL A 712 34.19 46.33 -32.19
CA VAL A 712 35.05 45.99 -31.01
C VAL A 712 34.31 45.17 -29.93
N LEU A 713 34.07 45.66 -28.70
CA LEU A 713 33.70 44.81 -27.54
C LEU A 713 32.93 45.56 -26.43
N GLY A 714 32.31 44.79 -25.51
CA GLY A 714 31.76 45.18 -24.21
C GLY A 714 31.64 43.95 -23.30
N MET A 715 31.67 44.10 -21.96
CA MET A 715 31.64 42.98 -20.98
C MET A 715 30.95 43.39 -19.66
N ARG A 716 30.71 42.41 -18.77
CA ARG A 716 30.21 42.56 -17.39
C ARG A 716 30.70 41.38 -16.54
N ASP A 717 31.04 41.57 -15.25
CA ASP A 717 31.25 40.46 -14.30
C ASP A 717 29.99 40.11 -13.48
N GLU A 718 30.05 39.05 -12.66
CA GLU A 718 28.94 38.54 -11.84
C GLU A 718 28.35 39.57 -10.84
N THR A 719 29.11 40.62 -10.54
CA THR A 719 28.76 41.77 -9.68
C THR A 719 28.64 43.10 -10.43
N GLY A 720 28.92 43.14 -11.74
CA GLY A 720 28.83 44.31 -12.60
C GLY A 720 30.14 45.02 -12.96
N SER A 721 31.32 44.53 -12.57
CA SER A 721 32.60 45.20 -12.85
C SER A 721 32.97 45.16 -14.34
N THR A 722 33.77 46.16 -14.76
CA THR A 722 34.24 46.38 -16.14
C THR A 722 35.70 46.88 -16.15
N LEU A 723 36.26 47.15 -17.35
CA LEU A 723 37.65 47.57 -17.69
C LEU A 723 38.61 46.36 -17.90
N GLU A 724 39.52 46.33 -18.88
CA GLU A 724 39.70 47.10 -20.13
C GLU A 724 40.38 46.18 -21.20
N GLY A 725 40.79 46.57 -22.42
CA GLY A 725 40.95 47.91 -23.02
C GLY A 725 41.36 47.87 -24.51
N ILE A 726 41.85 48.99 -25.06
CA ILE A 726 42.20 49.19 -26.49
C ILE A 726 43.54 49.93 -26.64
N SER A 727 44.19 49.83 -27.82
CA SER A 727 45.55 50.35 -28.05
C SER A 727 45.79 51.01 -29.42
N PHE A 728 46.61 52.06 -29.47
CA PHE A 728 47.01 52.79 -30.69
C PHE A 728 48.48 53.23 -30.62
N GLY A 729 49.13 53.46 -31.76
CA GLY A 729 50.50 53.99 -31.84
C GLY A 729 50.59 55.27 -32.67
N ALA A 730 51.43 56.22 -32.24
CA ALA A 730 51.64 57.50 -32.93
C ALA A 730 52.98 57.53 -33.67
N GLN A 731 53.03 58.18 -34.84
CA GLN A 731 54.27 58.65 -35.45
C GLN A 731 54.44 60.14 -35.17
N ALA A 732 55.42 60.48 -34.33
CA ALA A 732 55.76 61.85 -34.01
C ALA A 732 56.50 62.54 -35.18
N LYS A 733 56.41 63.87 -35.23
CA LYS A 733 57.40 64.71 -35.90
C LYS A 733 57.84 65.85 -34.98
N GLU A 734 59.11 65.74 -34.59
CA GLU A 734 60.02 66.81 -34.19
C GLU A 734 59.76 67.52 -32.83
N PHE A 735 60.61 67.18 -31.85
CA PHE A 735 61.48 68.06 -31.03
C PHE A 735 60.94 69.38 -30.40
N HIS A 736 61.45 69.90 -29.26
CA HIS A 736 62.66 69.61 -28.48
C HIS A 736 62.39 69.54 -26.96
N GLU A 737 63.40 69.04 -26.24
CA GLU A 737 63.61 69.01 -24.79
C GLU A 737 63.57 70.38 -24.07
N ILE A 738 62.98 70.43 -22.87
CA ILE A 738 63.39 71.32 -21.76
C ILE A 738 63.30 70.53 -20.43
N HIS A 739 64.39 70.47 -19.68
CA HIS A 739 64.48 69.90 -18.32
C HIS A 739 64.01 70.87 -17.22
N VAL A 740 63.68 70.34 -16.03
CA VAL A 740 64.31 70.63 -14.70
C VAL A 740 63.37 70.26 -13.54
N SER A 741 63.97 69.89 -12.40
CA SER A 741 63.39 69.54 -11.09
C SER A 741 62.56 70.68 -10.43
N GLN A 742 61.79 70.47 -9.36
CA GLN A 742 61.77 69.38 -8.35
C GLN A 742 60.38 68.79 -8.14
#